data_AF-A0ABD3RD95-F1
#
_entry.id   AF-A0ABD3RD95-F1
#
_cell.length_a   1.000
_cell.length_b   1.000
_cell.length_c   1.000
_cell.angle_alpha   90.00
_cell.angle_beta   90.00
_cell.angle_gamma   90.00
#
_symmetry.space_group_name_H-M   'P 1'
#
loop_
_entity.id
_entity.type
_entity.pdbx_description
1 polymer ?
#
loop_
_entity_poly.entity_id
_entity_poly.type
_entity_poly.pdbx_seq_one_letter_code
_entity_poly.pdbx_strand_id
1 'polypeptide(L)'
;MARLSYELGMHDDAERYYRELLLSFPDQWTYWIALIESTCFARGEGGEVTTTDSKSPSCHSGMIVDEAGWQRCVSFSKEVVMSTDLCGVGGRGRHELRGPHLVYLELITMKLLRAEDGDARDGLVTSLRGEICKYGEKFGPLASCCFADLRPYVRVCVRAAANNAPSLTEHTSAGGGQCVVPRDILHLLLWAKEMWATNSQSNDDCGGVNRNNTSMTEDVIDSTDALLRDRRERLRRFIFAVQVIFNISIEFEDKKFTLQLLKTYAPSIFHMVMEWRTSLSYLPGMSLKDGGQKEVLPGDEIILLASQYLLFEGASSHLHSTLDGPSTPFLFQAASLLEEAIDHSPYNPHLKIAAISVYSRLGAAERALTIYQDLDVKQIQLDSCSYIILPLLVMGGMYTSAIKIASSILRLHGSTSKDIKSYASDSLENGLMFKANEMVTFQREKMRLSVQLLQSKALLMDAAPLMIPSDIGNDIAGGGARQKVAKCPVGLASEKGFCGNDGDLARAEQLVIDGEMHFNAPSIIHAAAQTAAVDDFSSSDNRDMSLYCFESLYRTSHMTQREMVIGSLRSGHLHGLMVRAVMTVGSASAPKKGKVPKPTDERSYRCLSLRRAVSRAREFRLEAALDEVGGALWDACCQLCEAIIVVIYGNSCANESSIDTLAEREVASTAIIDSTTQLIQSAGMALSSCYSEVKPSCDGLSSMIGARVCQLLPNYVVPLYVFLETTARLFALFGWGKRKRLTKIPSGALAKAALSLQHLISDMLQGMSRFRSLGGNDVLVLAEEACRPEFGIEAIRRVIKETISSRETTKDRVDSFLLQMKDGLSTYYNEA
;
A
#
# COMPACT_ATOMS: atom_id res chain seq x y z
N MET A 1 -4.05 -6.63 -39.08
CA MET A 1 -5.21 -6.86 -39.96
C MET A 1 -6.48 -6.98 -39.15
N ALA A 2 -6.71 -8.03 -38.34
CA ALA A 2 -7.94 -8.19 -37.53
C ALA A 2 -8.37 -6.90 -36.77
N ARG A 3 -7.48 -6.35 -35.95
CA ARG A 3 -7.72 -5.10 -35.22
C ARG A 3 -7.95 -3.89 -36.13
N LEU A 4 -7.19 -3.79 -37.23
CA LEU A 4 -7.35 -2.71 -38.22
C LEU A 4 -8.71 -2.80 -38.93
N SER A 5 -9.15 -4.00 -39.31
CA SER A 5 -10.46 -4.24 -39.90
C SER A 5 -11.58 -3.81 -38.96
N TYR A 6 -11.46 -4.14 -37.67
CA TYR A 6 -12.40 -3.68 -36.66
C TYR A 6 -12.41 -2.15 -36.52
N GLU A 7 -11.23 -1.52 -36.43
CA GLU A 7 -11.10 -0.05 -36.32
C GLU A 7 -11.64 0.68 -37.57
N LEU A 8 -11.56 0.06 -38.74
CA LEU A 8 -12.11 0.56 -40.01
C LEU A 8 -13.60 0.24 -40.21
N GLY A 9 -14.26 -0.40 -39.25
CA GLY A 9 -15.68 -0.79 -39.34
C GLY A 9 -15.96 -1.97 -40.26
N MET A 10 -14.93 -2.69 -40.72
CA MET A 10 -15.05 -3.92 -41.51
C MET A 10 -15.25 -5.12 -40.57
N HIS A 11 -16.42 -5.19 -39.93
CA HIS A 11 -16.73 -6.14 -38.86
C HIS A 11 -16.72 -7.61 -39.33
N ASP A 12 -17.23 -7.92 -40.52
CA ASP A 12 -17.21 -9.28 -41.07
C ASP A 12 -15.78 -9.78 -41.34
N ASP A 13 -14.92 -8.91 -41.84
CA ASP A 13 -13.50 -9.21 -42.04
C ASP A 13 -12.79 -9.41 -40.70
N ALA A 14 -13.09 -8.56 -39.70
CA ALA A 14 -12.57 -8.71 -38.36
C ALA A 14 -13.00 -10.04 -37.73
N GLU A 15 -14.29 -10.41 -37.82
CA GLU A 15 -14.83 -11.70 -37.37
C GLU A 15 -14.05 -12.84 -38.02
N ARG A 16 -13.90 -12.82 -39.35
CA ARG A 16 -13.16 -13.85 -40.09
C ARG A 16 -11.72 -13.98 -39.59
N TYR A 17 -10.99 -12.87 -39.48
CA TYR A 17 -9.59 -12.92 -39.03
C TYR A 17 -9.46 -13.42 -37.58
N TYR A 18 -10.37 -13.03 -36.68
CA TYR A 18 -10.33 -13.53 -35.30
C TYR A 18 -10.68 -15.02 -35.19
N ARG A 19 -11.62 -15.52 -36.01
CA ARG A 19 -11.89 -16.97 -36.10
C ARG A 19 -10.66 -17.73 -36.58
N GLU A 20 -9.98 -17.25 -37.63
CA GLU A 20 -8.73 -17.87 -38.13
C GLU A 20 -7.63 -17.89 -37.06
N LEU A 21 -7.49 -16.80 -36.30
CA LEU A 21 -6.55 -16.73 -35.17
C LEU A 21 -6.93 -17.70 -34.06
N LEU A 22 -8.21 -17.85 -33.72
CA LEU A 22 -8.69 -18.76 -32.68
C LEU A 22 -8.61 -20.23 -33.09
N LEU A 23 -8.71 -20.56 -34.38
CA LEU A 23 -8.40 -21.91 -34.84
C LEU A 23 -6.93 -22.28 -34.62
N SER A 24 -6.03 -21.29 -34.66
CA SER A 24 -4.59 -21.48 -34.40
C SER A 24 -4.24 -21.39 -32.90
N PHE A 25 -4.94 -20.52 -32.15
CA PHE A 25 -4.71 -20.22 -30.74
C PHE A 25 -6.04 -20.25 -29.96
N PRO A 26 -6.63 -21.43 -29.75
CA PRO A 26 -8.02 -21.56 -29.27
C PRO A 26 -8.25 -21.14 -27.82
N ASP A 27 -7.19 -20.98 -27.03
CA ASP A 27 -7.28 -20.53 -25.63
C ASP A 27 -6.89 -19.04 -25.44
N GLN A 28 -6.62 -18.30 -26.52
CA GLN A 28 -6.21 -16.91 -26.41
C GLN A 28 -7.40 -15.98 -26.13
N TRP A 29 -7.62 -15.69 -24.84
CA TRP A 29 -8.79 -14.92 -24.38
C TRP A 29 -8.95 -13.54 -25.04
N THR A 30 -7.85 -12.83 -25.35
CA THR A 30 -7.92 -11.53 -26.03
C THR A 30 -8.54 -11.62 -27.43
N TYR A 31 -8.40 -12.76 -28.11
CA TYR A 31 -9.02 -12.98 -29.41
C TYR A 31 -10.50 -13.35 -29.28
N TRP A 32 -10.87 -14.09 -28.22
CA TRP A 32 -12.28 -14.35 -27.90
C TRP A 32 -13.05 -13.07 -27.59
N ILE A 33 -12.50 -12.18 -26.76
CA ILE A 33 -13.11 -10.87 -26.48
C ILE A 33 -13.25 -10.05 -27.77
N ALA A 34 -12.20 -9.96 -28.58
CA ALA A 34 -12.25 -9.20 -29.83
C ALA A 34 -13.23 -9.81 -30.86
N LEU A 35 -13.39 -11.14 -30.88
CA LEU A 35 -14.41 -11.81 -31.68
C LEU A 35 -15.81 -11.41 -31.21
N ILE A 36 -16.09 -11.50 -29.91
CA ILE A 36 -17.38 -11.09 -29.33
C ILE A 36 -17.66 -9.62 -29.66
N GLU A 37 -16.67 -8.73 -29.51
CA GLU A 37 -16.81 -7.32 -29.84
C GLU A 37 -17.11 -7.08 -31.33
N SER A 38 -16.44 -7.81 -32.22
CA SER A 38 -16.63 -7.68 -33.67
C SER A 38 -17.97 -8.22 -34.17
N THR A 39 -18.60 -9.15 -33.44
CA THR A 39 -19.76 -9.92 -33.91
C THR A 39 -21.07 -9.56 -33.21
N CYS A 40 -21.03 -9.23 -31.93
CA CYS A 40 -22.23 -9.05 -31.11
C CYS A 40 -22.72 -7.59 -31.03
N PHE A 41 -21.98 -6.64 -31.62
CA PHE A 41 -22.31 -5.22 -31.56
C PHE A 41 -22.60 -4.63 -32.95
N ALA A 42 -23.84 -4.19 -33.18
CA ALA A 42 -24.20 -3.39 -34.36
C ALA A 42 -24.10 -1.90 -34.03
N ARG A 43 -23.31 -1.12 -34.80
CA ARG A 43 -23.43 0.35 -34.77
C ARG A 43 -24.70 0.74 -35.55
N GLY A 44 -25.60 1.48 -34.91
CA GLY A 44 -26.69 2.15 -35.64
C GLY A 44 -26.10 3.05 -36.73
N GLU A 45 -26.71 3.02 -37.92
CA GLU A 45 -26.30 3.87 -39.03
C GLU A 45 -26.42 5.37 -38.64
N GLY A 46 -25.32 6.12 -38.66
CA GLY A 46 -25.35 7.59 -38.71
C GLY A 46 -24.84 8.39 -37.50
N GLY A 47 -23.61 8.15 -37.02
CA GLY A 47 -22.92 9.07 -36.09
C GLY A 47 -21.46 9.29 -36.46
N GLU A 48 -21.09 10.52 -36.84
CA GLU A 48 -19.70 10.92 -37.09
C GLU A 48 -18.81 10.67 -35.86
N VAL A 49 -17.65 10.03 -36.07
CA VAL A 49 -16.65 9.79 -35.04
C VAL A 49 -15.72 11.00 -34.97
N THR A 50 -15.83 11.80 -33.91
CA THR A 50 -14.79 12.77 -33.54
C THR A 50 -13.64 12.03 -32.86
N THR A 51 -12.48 12.07 -33.50
CA THR A 51 -11.24 11.46 -33.03
C THR A 51 -10.58 12.32 -31.95
N THR A 52 -10.81 12.02 -30.68
CA THR A 52 -9.86 12.35 -29.59
C THR A 52 -9.99 11.34 -28.46
N ASP A 53 -8.83 10.88 -27.97
CA ASP A 53 -8.58 10.10 -26.75
C ASP A 53 -8.70 8.57 -26.79
N SER A 54 -7.61 7.97 -27.26
CA SER A 54 -7.18 6.63 -26.89
C SER A 54 -6.74 6.58 -25.42
N LYS A 55 -7.55 5.98 -24.53
CA LYS A 55 -7.15 5.18 -23.33
C LYS A 55 -8.33 5.06 -22.32
N SER A 56 -9.42 4.37 -22.70
CA SER A 56 -10.28 3.59 -21.77
C SER A 56 -11.37 2.86 -22.58
N PRO A 57 -11.69 1.58 -22.27
CA PRO A 57 -12.77 0.85 -22.95
C PRO A 57 -14.13 1.03 -22.25
N SER A 58 -14.39 2.21 -21.66
CA SER A 58 -15.56 2.41 -20.79
C SER A 58 -16.45 3.58 -21.22
N CYS A 59 -17.16 3.43 -22.34
CA CYS A 59 -18.48 4.04 -22.53
C CYS A 59 -19.12 3.53 -23.83
N HIS A 60 -19.86 2.43 -23.76
CA HIS A 60 -20.70 1.92 -24.87
C HIS A 60 -22.17 1.82 -24.42
N SER A 61 -22.69 2.94 -23.90
CA SER A 61 -24.10 3.10 -23.53
C SER A 61 -24.91 3.43 -24.78
N GLY A 62 -25.32 2.40 -25.54
CA GLY A 62 -26.22 2.58 -26.70
C GLY A 62 -26.21 1.48 -27.77
N MET A 63 -25.39 0.43 -27.66
CA MET A 63 -25.35 -0.65 -28.66
C MET A 63 -26.25 -1.83 -28.25
N ILE A 64 -27.16 -2.21 -29.16
CA ILE A 64 -28.05 -3.39 -29.03
C ILE A 64 -27.23 -4.66 -29.32
N VAL A 65 -27.45 -5.72 -28.52
CA VAL A 65 -26.81 -7.04 -28.74
C VAL A 65 -27.42 -7.69 -29.98
N ASP A 66 -26.60 -7.97 -30.99
CA ASP A 66 -27.03 -8.76 -32.14
C ASP A 66 -27.19 -10.24 -31.75
N GLU A 67 -28.43 -10.74 -31.74
CA GLU A 67 -28.73 -12.13 -31.43
C GLU A 67 -28.13 -13.09 -32.46
N ALA A 68 -28.01 -12.69 -33.73
CA ALA A 68 -27.38 -13.52 -34.75
C ALA A 68 -25.87 -13.66 -34.47
N GLY A 69 -25.19 -12.57 -34.15
CA GLY A 69 -23.79 -12.55 -33.71
C GLY A 69 -23.55 -13.39 -32.46
N TRP A 70 -24.45 -13.31 -31.48
CA TRP A 70 -24.42 -14.15 -30.27
C TRP A 70 -24.44 -15.64 -30.61
N GLN A 71 -25.40 -16.08 -31.45
CA GLN A 71 -25.51 -17.48 -31.86
C GLN A 71 -24.28 -17.94 -32.66
N ARG A 72 -23.70 -17.06 -33.49
CA ARG A 72 -22.47 -17.33 -34.24
C ARG A 72 -21.28 -17.57 -33.30
N CYS A 73 -21.10 -16.73 -32.27
CA CYS A 73 -20.05 -16.90 -31.26
C CYS A 73 -20.24 -18.19 -30.46
N VAL A 74 -21.46 -18.47 -29.99
CA VAL A 74 -21.79 -19.71 -29.28
C VAL A 74 -21.47 -20.93 -30.14
N SER A 75 -21.95 -20.95 -31.38
CA SER A 75 -21.74 -22.09 -32.29
C SER A 75 -20.26 -22.32 -32.56
N PHE A 76 -19.49 -21.25 -32.79
CA PHE A 76 -18.06 -21.34 -33.00
C PHE A 76 -17.32 -21.84 -31.74
N SER A 77 -17.69 -21.40 -30.54
CA SER A 77 -17.11 -21.93 -29.30
C SER A 77 -17.33 -23.44 -29.15
N LYS A 78 -18.53 -23.96 -29.52
CA LYS A 78 -18.81 -25.41 -29.52
C LYS A 78 -17.94 -26.14 -30.53
N GLU A 79 -17.79 -25.59 -31.72
CA GLU A 79 -16.94 -26.15 -32.77
C GLU A 79 -15.48 -26.27 -32.30
N VAL A 80 -14.95 -25.24 -31.63
CA VAL A 80 -13.59 -25.26 -31.06
C VAL A 80 -13.45 -26.35 -29.97
N VAL A 81 -14.44 -26.51 -29.10
CA VAL A 81 -14.45 -27.58 -28.09
C VAL A 81 -14.51 -28.96 -28.74
N MET A 82 -15.43 -29.17 -29.68
CA MET A 82 -15.61 -30.46 -30.36
C MET A 82 -14.40 -30.86 -31.22
N SER A 83 -13.80 -29.90 -31.92
CA SER A 83 -12.62 -30.13 -32.77
C SER A 83 -11.38 -30.50 -31.95
N THR A 84 -11.28 -29.99 -30.72
CA THR A 84 -10.20 -30.35 -29.80
C THR A 84 -10.39 -31.72 -29.17
N ASP A 85 -11.64 -32.14 -28.92
CA ASP A 85 -11.99 -33.50 -28.47
C ASP A 85 -11.73 -34.57 -29.56
N LEU A 86 -11.98 -34.27 -30.84
CA LEU A 86 -11.89 -35.24 -31.95
C LEU A 86 -10.46 -35.54 -32.43
N CYS A 87 -9.49 -34.64 -32.24
CA CYS A 87 -8.11 -34.83 -32.71
C CYS A 87 -7.22 -35.68 -31.75
N GLY A 88 -7.83 -36.39 -30.79
CA GLY A 88 -7.18 -37.10 -29.68
C GLY A 88 -6.72 -38.55 -29.94
N VAL A 89 -6.39 -38.94 -31.18
CA VAL A 89 -5.83 -40.28 -31.45
C VAL A 89 -4.32 -40.27 -31.19
N GLY A 90 -3.89 -40.46 -29.94
CA GLY A 90 -2.46 -40.62 -29.63
C GLY A 90 -2.00 -40.34 -28.18
N GLY A 91 -2.59 -40.98 -27.18
CA GLY A 91 -1.90 -41.47 -25.97
C GLY A 91 -1.13 -40.52 -25.03
N ARG A 92 -1.09 -39.20 -25.24
CA ARG A 92 -0.61 -38.22 -24.23
C ARG A 92 -1.71 -37.18 -23.99
N GLY A 93 -2.20 -37.12 -22.75
CA GLY A 93 -3.37 -36.31 -22.37
C GLY A 93 -3.27 -34.86 -22.82
N ARG A 94 -4.26 -34.39 -23.58
CA ARG A 94 -4.39 -32.98 -23.96
C ARG A 94 -5.09 -32.23 -22.83
N HIS A 95 -4.58 -31.05 -22.49
CA HIS A 95 -5.20 -30.15 -21.52
C HIS A 95 -6.54 -29.62 -22.05
N GLU A 96 -7.58 -29.66 -21.22
CA GLU A 96 -8.87 -29.05 -21.54
C GLU A 96 -8.74 -27.52 -21.66
N LEU A 97 -9.34 -26.94 -22.71
CA LEU A 97 -9.28 -25.50 -22.98
C LEU A 97 -10.29 -24.74 -22.13
N ARG A 98 -9.91 -23.59 -21.57
CA ARG A 98 -10.77 -22.79 -20.68
C ARG A 98 -11.51 -21.68 -21.43
N GLY A 99 -10.83 -21.00 -22.35
CA GLY A 99 -11.34 -19.87 -23.12
C GLY A 99 -12.70 -20.15 -23.80
N PRO A 100 -12.85 -21.24 -24.57
CA PRO A 100 -14.12 -21.55 -25.23
C PRO A 100 -15.31 -21.74 -24.27
N HIS A 101 -15.05 -22.20 -23.04
CA HIS A 101 -16.09 -22.35 -22.02
C HIS A 101 -16.42 -21.02 -21.34
N LEU A 102 -15.47 -20.11 -21.20
CA LEU A 102 -15.69 -18.77 -20.63
C LEU A 102 -16.55 -17.87 -21.53
N VAL A 103 -16.56 -18.11 -22.84
CA VAL A 103 -17.38 -17.35 -23.81
C VAL A 103 -18.85 -17.33 -23.42
N TYR A 104 -19.41 -18.44 -22.92
CA TYR A 104 -20.81 -18.50 -22.50
C TYR A 104 -21.12 -17.56 -21.33
N LEU A 105 -20.24 -17.54 -20.33
CA LEU A 105 -20.36 -16.68 -19.16
C LEU A 105 -20.30 -15.22 -19.56
N GLU A 106 -19.36 -14.86 -20.43
CA GLU A 106 -19.21 -13.50 -20.96
C GLU A 106 -20.46 -13.05 -21.71
N LEU A 107 -20.94 -13.87 -22.65
CA LEU A 107 -22.10 -13.56 -23.47
C LEU A 107 -23.40 -13.42 -22.66
N ILE A 108 -23.63 -14.27 -21.65
CA ILE A 108 -24.79 -14.15 -20.75
C ILE A 108 -24.67 -12.89 -19.89
N THR A 109 -23.48 -12.62 -19.36
CA THR A 109 -23.20 -11.43 -18.55
C THR A 109 -23.45 -10.15 -19.34
N MET A 110 -23.03 -10.11 -20.60
CA MET A 110 -23.29 -8.98 -21.50
C MET A 110 -24.79 -8.73 -21.74
N LYS A 111 -25.59 -9.80 -21.91
CA LYS A 111 -27.05 -9.70 -22.01
C LYS A 111 -27.65 -9.19 -20.69
N LEU A 112 -27.22 -9.75 -19.57
CA LEU A 112 -27.71 -9.40 -18.23
C LEU A 112 -27.43 -7.93 -17.87
N LEU A 113 -26.26 -7.40 -18.20
CA LEU A 113 -25.92 -5.99 -17.93
C LEU A 113 -26.76 -4.99 -18.76
N ARG A 114 -27.45 -5.45 -19.81
CA ARG A 114 -28.28 -4.62 -20.72
C ARG A 114 -29.77 -4.90 -20.61
N ALA A 115 -30.17 -5.95 -19.90
CA ALA A 115 -31.56 -6.31 -19.72
C ALA A 115 -32.25 -5.35 -18.75
N GLU A 116 -33.44 -4.88 -19.14
CA GLU A 116 -34.37 -4.16 -18.26
C GLU A 116 -34.88 -5.08 -17.15
N ASP A 117 -35.32 -4.48 -16.03
CA ASP A 117 -35.82 -5.24 -14.88
C ASP A 117 -37.12 -6.00 -15.23
N GLY A 118 -37.20 -7.28 -14.84
CA GLY A 118 -38.34 -8.16 -15.09
C GLY A 118 -37.96 -9.63 -15.27
N ASP A 119 -38.95 -10.48 -15.59
CA ASP A 119 -38.79 -11.95 -15.68
C ASP A 119 -37.66 -12.40 -16.63
N ALA A 120 -37.41 -11.64 -17.70
CA ALA A 120 -36.33 -11.92 -18.65
C ALA A 120 -34.94 -11.78 -18.00
N ARG A 121 -34.78 -10.79 -17.11
CA ARG A 121 -33.56 -10.55 -16.35
C ARG A 121 -33.34 -11.65 -15.30
N ASP A 122 -34.40 -12.09 -14.61
CA ASP A 122 -34.34 -13.21 -13.67
C ASP A 122 -33.96 -14.53 -14.36
N GLY A 123 -34.48 -14.76 -15.56
CA GLY A 123 -34.07 -15.88 -16.41
C GLY A 123 -32.58 -15.85 -16.78
N LEU A 124 -32.02 -14.65 -17.02
CA LEU A 124 -30.59 -14.47 -17.30
C LEU A 124 -29.73 -14.67 -16.05
N VAL A 125 -30.16 -14.22 -14.87
CA VAL A 125 -29.48 -14.50 -13.59
C VAL A 125 -29.44 -16.01 -13.33
N THR A 126 -30.57 -16.70 -13.51
CA THR A 126 -30.67 -18.16 -13.37
C THR A 126 -29.74 -18.89 -14.35
N SER A 127 -29.66 -18.39 -15.60
CA SER A 127 -28.79 -18.95 -16.64
C SER A 127 -27.31 -18.74 -16.32
N LEU A 128 -26.94 -17.52 -15.88
CA LEU A 128 -25.57 -17.19 -15.49
C LEU A 128 -25.12 -18.06 -14.31
N ARG A 129 -25.97 -18.19 -13.28
CA ARG A 129 -25.76 -19.10 -12.16
C ARG A 129 -25.48 -20.53 -12.62
N GLY A 130 -26.29 -21.04 -13.55
CA GLY A 130 -26.13 -22.39 -14.10
C GLY A 130 -24.79 -22.59 -14.80
N GLU A 131 -24.36 -21.63 -15.62
CA GLU A 131 -23.07 -21.70 -16.31
C GLU A 131 -21.88 -21.54 -15.35
N ILE A 132 -22.00 -20.73 -14.28
CA ILE A 132 -20.99 -20.64 -13.22
C ILE A 132 -20.78 -22.02 -12.56
N CYS A 133 -21.87 -22.72 -12.23
CA CYS A 133 -21.80 -24.04 -11.63
C CYS A 133 -21.13 -25.05 -12.57
N LYS A 134 -21.56 -25.10 -13.84
CA LYS A 134 -20.99 -26.01 -14.85
C LYS A 134 -19.50 -25.78 -15.07
N TYR A 135 -19.08 -24.51 -15.16
CA TYR A 135 -17.67 -24.16 -15.32
C TYR A 135 -16.86 -24.57 -14.08
N GLY A 136 -17.38 -24.28 -12.88
CA GLY A 136 -16.73 -24.63 -11.61
C GLY A 136 -16.59 -26.14 -11.39
N GLU A 137 -17.60 -26.92 -11.76
CA GLU A 137 -17.57 -28.39 -11.70
C GLU A 137 -16.51 -28.98 -12.64
N LYS A 138 -16.37 -28.38 -13.84
CA LYS A 138 -15.40 -28.82 -14.84
C LYS A 138 -13.96 -28.43 -14.46
N PHE A 139 -13.71 -27.15 -14.17
CA PHE A 139 -12.35 -26.62 -14.03
C PHE A 139 -11.87 -26.45 -12.59
N GLY A 140 -12.77 -26.43 -11.60
CA GLY A 140 -12.42 -26.38 -10.17
C GLY A 140 -11.38 -27.44 -9.74
N PRO A 141 -11.50 -28.73 -10.13
CA PRO A 141 -10.47 -29.73 -9.82
C PRO A 141 -9.21 -29.61 -10.67
N LEU A 142 -9.31 -29.05 -11.88
CA LEU A 142 -8.24 -29.08 -12.87
C LEU A 142 -7.27 -27.90 -12.74
N ALA A 143 -7.77 -26.72 -12.34
CA ALA A 143 -7.02 -25.47 -12.41
C ALA A 143 -7.22 -24.59 -11.16
N SER A 144 -6.13 -24.21 -10.50
CA SER A 144 -6.15 -23.28 -9.35
C SER A 144 -6.69 -21.89 -9.72
N CYS A 145 -6.52 -21.47 -10.98
CA CYS A 145 -7.03 -20.20 -11.49
C CYS A 145 -8.52 -20.20 -11.82
N CYS A 146 -9.25 -21.32 -11.66
CA CYS A 146 -10.69 -21.40 -11.97
C CYS A 146 -11.52 -20.32 -11.26
N PHE A 147 -11.20 -20.00 -10.00
CA PHE A 147 -11.90 -18.93 -9.29
C PHE A 147 -11.58 -17.54 -9.87
N ALA A 148 -10.35 -17.28 -10.28
CA ALA A 148 -9.97 -16.01 -10.90
C ALA A 148 -10.76 -15.78 -12.20
N ASP A 149 -10.98 -16.86 -12.97
CA ASP A 149 -11.80 -16.83 -14.18
C ASP A 149 -13.28 -16.52 -13.85
N LEU A 150 -13.83 -17.12 -12.79
CA LEU A 150 -15.25 -16.96 -12.41
C LEU A 150 -15.58 -15.70 -11.60
N ARG A 151 -14.60 -15.12 -10.91
CA ARG A 151 -14.78 -13.99 -9.98
C ARG A 151 -15.55 -12.80 -10.57
N PRO A 152 -15.29 -12.33 -11.82
CA PRO A 152 -16.07 -11.23 -12.40
C PRO A 152 -17.55 -11.58 -12.56
N TYR A 153 -17.85 -12.82 -12.96
CA TYR A 153 -19.20 -13.29 -13.25
C TYR A 153 -20.03 -13.55 -11.98
N VAL A 154 -19.42 -14.10 -10.93
CA VAL A 154 -20.07 -14.27 -9.62
C VAL A 154 -20.53 -12.92 -9.09
N ARG A 155 -19.68 -11.88 -9.15
CA ARG A 155 -20.05 -10.53 -8.71
C ARG A 155 -21.24 -9.95 -9.45
N VAL A 156 -21.25 -10.07 -10.78
CA VAL A 156 -22.39 -9.60 -11.57
C VAL A 156 -23.65 -10.37 -11.22
N CYS A 157 -23.57 -11.69 -11.05
CA CYS A 157 -24.69 -12.54 -10.65
C CYS A 157 -25.28 -12.10 -9.30
N VAL A 158 -24.43 -11.86 -8.28
CA VAL A 158 -24.87 -11.43 -6.93
C VAL A 158 -25.53 -10.06 -6.99
N ARG A 159 -24.91 -9.07 -7.64
CA ARG A 159 -25.46 -7.71 -7.74
C ARG A 159 -26.78 -7.68 -8.52
N ALA A 160 -26.86 -8.43 -9.62
CA ALA A 160 -28.09 -8.50 -10.41
C ALA A 160 -29.23 -9.14 -9.61
N ALA A 161 -28.95 -10.21 -8.85
CA ALA A 161 -29.94 -10.85 -8.00
C ALA A 161 -30.37 -10.00 -6.79
N ALA A 162 -29.45 -9.20 -6.23
CA ALA A 162 -29.73 -8.33 -5.08
C ALA A 162 -30.62 -7.12 -5.45
N ASN A 163 -30.45 -6.55 -6.65
CA ASN A 163 -31.26 -5.42 -7.12
C ASN A 163 -32.74 -5.77 -7.38
N ASN A 164 -33.05 -7.06 -7.60
CA ASN A 164 -34.43 -7.55 -7.81
C ASN A 164 -35.13 -7.91 -6.48
N ALA A 165 -34.47 -7.77 -5.33
CA ALA A 165 -35.13 -7.87 -4.04
C ALA A 165 -35.98 -6.61 -3.81
N PRO A 166 -37.27 -6.73 -3.45
CA PRO A 166 -38.14 -5.57 -3.24
C PRO A 166 -37.48 -4.59 -2.25
N SER A 167 -37.46 -3.32 -2.64
CA SER A 167 -36.81 -2.18 -1.99
C SER A 167 -36.70 -2.27 -0.46
N LEU A 168 -35.46 -2.25 0.02
CA LEU A 168 -35.05 -2.09 1.42
C LEU A 168 -35.20 -0.65 1.95
N THR A 169 -36.11 0.14 1.36
CA THR A 169 -36.42 1.50 1.79
C THR A 169 -37.90 1.62 2.09
N GLU A 170 -38.17 1.95 3.37
CA GLU A 170 -39.47 2.20 4.01
C GLU A 170 -40.15 1.00 4.69
N HIS A 171 -39.65 0.66 5.88
CA HIS A 171 -40.44 0.72 7.12
C HIS A 171 -39.51 0.59 8.33
N THR A 172 -39.05 1.73 8.84
CA THR A 172 -38.64 1.85 10.24
C THR A 172 -39.89 1.73 11.12
N SER A 173 -40.13 0.53 11.65
CA SER A 173 -40.87 0.33 12.89
C SER A 173 -40.48 -1.00 13.53
N ALA A 174 -39.60 -0.90 14.54
CA ALA A 174 -39.46 -1.85 15.65
C ALA A 174 -39.69 -3.35 15.33
N GLY A 175 -38.74 -3.97 14.63
CA GLY A 175 -38.67 -5.42 14.43
C GLY A 175 -37.60 -5.74 13.39
N GLY A 176 -36.63 -6.60 13.72
CA GLY A 176 -35.44 -6.83 12.89
C GLY A 176 -35.77 -7.27 11.46
N GLY A 177 -35.50 -6.41 10.48
CA GLY A 177 -35.52 -6.77 9.07
C GLY A 177 -34.36 -7.73 8.77
N GLN A 178 -34.68 -9.02 8.58
CA GLN A 178 -33.71 -9.99 8.07
C GLN A 178 -33.40 -9.66 6.61
N CYS A 179 -32.13 -9.40 6.30
CA CYS A 179 -31.67 -9.35 4.91
C CYS A 179 -31.86 -10.76 4.30
N VAL A 180 -32.77 -10.89 3.32
CA VAL A 180 -33.11 -12.18 2.70
C VAL A 180 -32.16 -12.44 1.54
N VAL A 181 -31.43 -13.56 1.57
CA VAL A 181 -30.57 -13.99 0.46
C VAL A 181 -31.44 -14.35 -0.75
N PRO A 182 -31.23 -13.74 -1.94
CA PRO A 182 -31.97 -14.10 -3.15
C PRO A 182 -31.83 -15.59 -3.50
N ARG A 183 -32.88 -16.19 -4.07
CA ARG A 183 -32.96 -17.64 -4.32
C ARG A 183 -31.77 -18.18 -5.14
N ASP A 184 -31.40 -17.51 -6.24
CA ASP A 184 -30.27 -17.94 -7.06
C ASP A 184 -28.93 -17.87 -6.33
N ILE A 185 -28.76 -16.89 -5.43
CA ILE A 185 -27.56 -16.74 -4.62
C ILE A 185 -27.52 -17.78 -3.51
N LEU A 186 -28.68 -18.10 -2.92
CA LEU A 186 -28.81 -19.21 -1.98
C LEU A 186 -28.41 -20.55 -2.65
N HIS A 187 -28.84 -20.77 -3.89
CA HIS A 187 -28.44 -21.96 -4.65
C HIS A 187 -26.92 -22.03 -4.88
N LEU A 188 -26.25 -20.92 -5.20
CA LEU A 188 -24.78 -20.88 -5.32
C LEU A 188 -24.08 -21.16 -3.99
N LEU A 189 -24.56 -20.56 -2.90
CA LEU A 189 -24.01 -20.77 -1.57
C LEU A 189 -24.16 -22.23 -1.11
N LEU A 190 -25.31 -22.85 -1.39
CA LEU A 190 -25.55 -24.27 -1.09
C LEU A 190 -24.67 -25.19 -1.94
N TRP A 191 -24.56 -24.93 -3.24
CA TRP A 191 -23.68 -25.67 -4.16
C TRP A 191 -22.22 -25.60 -3.71
N ALA A 192 -21.71 -24.41 -3.40
CA ALA A 192 -20.35 -24.26 -2.90
C ALA A 192 -20.19 -24.93 -1.52
N LYS A 193 -21.20 -24.86 -0.65
CA LYS A 193 -21.18 -25.53 0.66
C LYS A 193 -21.05 -27.04 0.54
N GLU A 194 -21.87 -27.64 -0.32
CA GLU A 194 -21.83 -29.08 -0.60
C GLU A 194 -20.47 -29.47 -1.22
N MET A 195 -19.94 -28.65 -2.14
CA MET A 195 -18.66 -28.90 -2.77
C MET A 195 -17.50 -28.95 -1.76
N TRP A 196 -17.37 -27.98 -0.84
CA TRP A 196 -16.29 -28.09 0.15
C TRP A 196 -16.54 -29.22 1.16
N ALA A 197 -17.80 -29.47 1.56
CA ALA A 197 -18.12 -30.49 2.56
C ALA A 197 -17.81 -31.91 2.07
N THR A 198 -18.09 -32.21 0.80
CA THR A 198 -17.82 -33.52 0.16
C THR A 198 -16.35 -33.75 -0.17
N ASN A 199 -15.54 -32.68 -0.22
CA ASN A 199 -14.12 -32.74 -0.56
C ASN A 199 -13.20 -32.54 0.66
N SER A 200 -13.75 -32.37 1.86
CA SER A 200 -13.02 -32.27 3.13
C SER A 200 -12.60 -33.65 3.62
N GLN A 201 -11.35 -33.81 4.05
CA GLN A 201 -10.87 -35.04 4.69
C GLN A 201 -11.11 -35.08 6.19
N SER A 202 -11.33 -33.92 6.83
CA SER A 202 -11.60 -33.85 8.27
C SER A 202 -12.86 -34.59 8.72
N ASN A 203 -13.71 -35.05 7.78
CA ASN A 203 -14.94 -35.80 8.03
C ASN A 203 -14.75 -37.32 7.95
N ASP A 204 -13.63 -37.81 7.43
CA ASP A 204 -13.33 -39.24 7.35
C ASP A 204 -12.61 -39.68 8.62
N ASP A 205 -13.25 -40.58 9.38
CA ASP A 205 -12.73 -41.21 10.58
C ASP A 205 -11.29 -41.76 10.37
N CYS A 206 -10.45 -41.56 11.38
CA CYS A 206 -9.04 -41.91 11.42
C CYS A 206 -8.77 -43.40 11.16
N GLY A 207 -8.61 -43.81 9.91
CA GLY A 207 -8.08 -45.12 9.51
C GLY A 207 -6.61 -45.01 9.08
N GLY A 208 -5.69 -44.89 10.05
CA GLY A 208 -4.26 -44.81 9.78
C GLY A 208 -3.72 -46.08 9.11
N VAL A 209 -3.33 -46.00 7.83
CA VAL A 209 -2.52 -47.03 7.18
C VAL A 209 -1.06 -46.64 7.30
N ASN A 210 -0.40 -47.24 8.29
CA ASN A 210 1.03 -47.15 8.54
C ASN A 210 1.79 -47.89 7.41
N ARG A 211 2.30 -47.18 6.40
CA ARG A 211 3.12 -47.75 5.30
C ARG A 211 4.60 -47.40 5.49
N ASN A 212 5.22 -48.01 6.49
CA ASN A 212 6.68 -48.15 6.52
C ASN A 212 7.03 -49.61 6.22
N ASN A 213 7.90 -49.80 5.22
CA ASN A 213 8.50 -51.05 4.72
C ASN A 213 7.64 -51.92 3.80
N THR A 214 7.74 -51.67 2.49
CA THR A 214 7.67 -52.74 1.47
C THR A 214 8.40 -52.29 0.21
N SER A 215 9.29 -53.12 -0.32
CA SER A 215 10.02 -52.86 -1.56
C SER A 215 9.04 -52.65 -2.71
N MET A 216 9.16 -51.52 -3.40
CA MET A 216 8.22 -51.03 -4.41
C MET A 216 8.35 -51.78 -5.74
N THR A 217 7.26 -52.41 -6.18
CA THR A 217 7.04 -52.84 -7.58
C THR A 217 6.31 -51.74 -8.36
N GLU A 218 6.44 -51.70 -9.70
CA GLU A 218 5.87 -50.65 -10.56
C GLU A 218 4.34 -50.47 -10.41
N ASP A 219 3.60 -51.55 -10.14
CA ASP A 219 2.13 -51.52 -9.95
C ASP A 219 1.69 -50.76 -8.68
N VAL A 220 2.53 -50.68 -7.64
CA VAL A 220 2.23 -49.95 -6.39
C VAL A 220 2.47 -48.44 -6.53
N ILE A 221 3.37 -48.07 -7.44
CA ILE A 221 3.73 -46.67 -7.72
C ILE A 221 2.57 -45.97 -8.45
N ASP A 222 1.95 -46.63 -9.44
CA ASP A 222 0.85 -46.07 -10.22
C ASP A 222 -0.43 -45.86 -9.37
N SER A 223 -0.70 -46.79 -8.44
CA SER A 223 -1.79 -46.65 -7.46
C SER A 223 -1.58 -45.50 -6.47
N THR A 224 -0.35 -45.23 -6.08
CA THR A 224 -0.03 -44.14 -5.13
C THR A 224 -0.13 -42.79 -5.80
N ASP A 225 0.33 -42.66 -7.04
CA ASP A 225 0.24 -41.42 -7.82
C ASP A 225 -1.20 -41.05 -8.20
N ALA A 226 -2.05 -42.05 -8.47
CA ALA A 226 -3.49 -41.83 -8.67
C ALA A 226 -4.18 -41.28 -7.41
N LEU A 227 -3.85 -41.79 -6.22
CA LEU A 227 -4.38 -41.29 -4.95
C LEU A 227 -3.93 -39.85 -4.64
N LEU A 228 -2.68 -39.52 -4.96
CA LEU A 228 -2.16 -38.15 -4.82
C LEU A 228 -2.84 -37.18 -5.78
N ARG A 229 -3.11 -37.61 -7.02
CA ARG A 229 -3.88 -36.83 -8.00
C ARG A 229 -5.31 -36.58 -7.53
N ASP A 230 -6.04 -37.61 -7.09
CA ASP A 230 -7.40 -37.46 -6.53
C ASP A 230 -7.39 -36.47 -5.35
N ARG A 231 -6.42 -36.60 -4.44
CA ARG A 231 -6.32 -35.68 -3.30
C ARG A 231 -6.09 -34.23 -3.72
N ARG A 232 -5.22 -33.97 -4.70
CA ARG A 232 -5.00 -32.61 -5.23
C ARG A 232 -6.26 -32.03 -5.85
N GLU A 233 -7.02 -32.83 -6.60
CA GLU A 233 -8.28 -32.40 -7.18
C GLU A 233 -9.34 -32.05 -6.12
N ARG A 234 -9.50 -32.90 -5.10
CA ARG A 234 -10.41 -32.62 -3.97
C ARG A 234 -10.02 -31.34 -3.23
N LEU A 235 -8.73 -31.17 -2.95
CA LEU A 235 -8.22 -29.98 -2.27
C LEU A 235 -8.48 -28.70 -3.08
N ARG A 236 -8.32 -28.74 -4.41
CA ARG A 236 -8.65 -27.61 -5.29
C ARG A 236 -10.15 -27.31 -5.29
N ARG A 237 -11.01 -28.34 -5.35
CA ARG A 237 -12.48 -28.17 -5.22
C ARG A 237 -12.84 -27.52 -3.88
N PHE A 238 -12.20 -27.94 -2.79
CA PHE A 238 -12.39 -27.36 -1.46
C PHE A 238 -12.02 -25.86 -1.45
N ILE A 239 -10.82 -25.51 -1.92
CA ILE A 239 -10.34 -24.12 -1.96
C ILE A 239 -11.24 -23.25 -2.83
N PHE A 240 -11.55 -23.71 -4.04
CA PHE A 240 -12.42 -23.03 -5.00
C PHE A 240 -13.80 -22.72 -4.39
N ALA A 241 -14.42 -23.71 -3.73
CA ALA A 241 -15.71 -23.54 -3.07
C ALA A 241 -15.67 -22.47 -1.96
N VAL A 242 -14.61 -22.46 -1.13
CA VAL A 242 -14.43 -21.44 -0.09
C VAL A 242 -14.29 -20.04 -0.70
N GLN A 243 -13.53 -19.91 -1.79
CA GLN A 243 -13.35 -18.63 -2.49
C GLN A 243 -14.68 -18.10 -3.07
N VAL A 244 -15.51 -18.97 -3.64
CA VAL A 244 -16.85 -18.61 -4.11
C VAL A 244 -17.71 -18.07 -2.97
N ILE A 245 -17.74 -18.76 -1.82
CA ILE A 245 -18.52 -18.32 -0.64
C ILE A 245 -18.03 -16.96 -0.14
N PHE A 246 -16.71 -16.78 -0.03
CA PHE A 246 -16.12 -15.51 0.41
C PHE A 246 -16.48 -14.37 -0.53
N ASN A 247 -16.42 -14.62 -1.85
CA ASN A 247 -16.76 -13.63 -2.86
C ASN A 247 -18.24 -13.26 -2.87
N ILE A 248 -19.15 -14.22 -2.70
CA ILE A 248 -20.58 -13.94 -2.57
C ILE A 248 -20.85 -13.11 -1.31
N SER A 249 -20.25 -13.51 -0.18
CA SER A 249 -20.53 -12.90 1.12
C SER A 249 -20.14 -11.42 1.17
N ILE A 250 -19.00 -11.04 0.59
CA ILE A 250 -18.49 -9.66 0.65
C ILE A 250 -19.28 -8.66 -0.22
N GLU A 251 -20.08 -9.13 -1.19
CA GLU A 251 -20.84 -8.24 -2.08
C GLU A 251 -22.12 -7.66 -1.41
N PHE A 252 -22.50 -8.13 -0.22
CA PHE A 252 -23.68 -7.63 0.50
C PHE A 252 -23.43 -6.37 1.37
N GLU A 253 -22.20 -5.83 1.38
CA GLU A 253 -21.72 -4.63 2.11
C GLU A 253 -21.86 -4.64 3.65
N ASP A 254 -22.94 -5.18 4.22
CA ASP A 254 -23.14 -5.33 5.66
C ASP A 254 -22.20 -6.39 6.24
N LYS A 255 -21.26 -5.94 7.08
CA LYS A 255 -20.29 -6.80 7.77
C LYS A 255 -20.95 -7.83 8.69
N LYS A 256 -22.06 -7.50 9.35
CA LYS A 256 -22.77 -8.43 10.24
C LYS A 256 -23.39 -9.56 9.43
N PHE A 257 -24.09 -9.20 8.36
CA PHE A 257 -24.68 -10.16 7.45
C PHE A 257 -23.62 -11.02 6.74
N THR A 258 -22.52 -10.41 6.29
CA THR A 258 -21.37 -11.13 5.73
C THR A 258 -20.86 -12.19 6.72
N LEU A 259 -20.67 -11.82 7.99
CA LEU A 259 -20.22 -12.77 9.02
C LEU A 259 -21.24 -13.89 9.26
N GLN A 260 -22.53 -13.60 9.20
CA GLN A 260 -23.59 -14.61 9.29
C GLN A 260 -23.54 -15.60 8.12
N LEU A 261 -23.36 -15.11 6.89
CA LEU A 261 -23.20 -15.96 5.71
C LEU A 261 -21.96 -16.86 5.83
N LEU A 262 -20.82 -16.30 6.22
CA LEU A 262 -19.60 -17.07 6.43
C LEU A 262 -19.80 -18.18 7.48
N LYS A 263 -20.38 -17.87 8.64
CA LYS A 263 -20.67 -18.87 9.69
C LYS A 263 -21.65 -19.96 9.24
N THR A 264 -22.53 -19.65 8.28
CA THR A 264 -23.57 -20.58 7.82
C THR A 264 -23.09 -21.48 6.68
N TYR A 265 -22.31 -20.94 5.75
CA TYR A 265 -21.97 -21.59 4.49
C TYR A 265 -20.49 -21.95 4.34
N ALA A 266 -19.55 -21.19 4.91
CA ALA A 266 -18.13 -21.51 4.83
C ALA A 266 -17.72 -22.54 5.91
N PRO A 267 -16.62 -23.30 5.70
CA PRO A 267 -16.03 -24.09 6.77
C PRO A 267 -15.55 -23.20 7.93
N SER A 268 -15.56 -23.74 9.14
CA SER A 268 -14.99 -23.05 10.30
C SER A 268 -13.47 -22.89 10.12
N ILE A 269 -12.88 -21.88 10.78
CA ILE A 269 -11.42 -21.69 10.80
C ILE A 269 -10.71 -22.97 11.28
N PHE A 270 -11.28 -23.68 12.26
CA PHE A 270 -10.77 -24.99 12.70
C PHE A 270 -10.73 -26.01 11.57
N HIS A 271 -11.83 -26.20 10.84
CA HIS A 271 -11.87 -27.14 9.72
C HIS A 271 -10.87 -26.76 8.62
N MET A 272 -10.74 -25.47 8.30
CA MET A 272 -9.75 -25.00 7.32
C MET A 272 -8.31 -25.32 7.75
N VAL A 273 -7.94 -25.01 8.99
CA VAL A 273 -6.59 -25.28 9.51
C VAL A 273 -6.30 -26.79 9.56
N MET A 274 -7.29 -27.61 9.97
CA MET A 274 -7.14 -29.06 9.98
C MET A 274 -7.01 -29.63 8.58
N GLU A 275 -7.78 -29.15 7.61
CA GLU A 275 -7.67 -29.56 6.20
C GLU A 275 -6.29 -29.21 5.62
N TRP A 276 -5.75 -28.02 5.94
CA TRP A 276 -4.40 -27.63 5.57
C TRP A 276 -3.34 -28.56 6.21
N ARG A 277 -3.37 -28.76 7.53
CA ARG A 277 -2.41 -29.65 8.22
C ARG A 277 -2.46 -31.07 7.68
N THR A 278 -3.66 -31.56 7.37
CA THR A 278 -3.86 -32.86 6.74
C THR A 278 -3.18 -32.89 5.37
N SER A 279 -3.32 -31.83 4.55
CA SER A 279 -2.66 -31.73 3.24
C SER A 279 -1.13 -31.83 3.30
N LEU A 280 -0.50 -31.40 4.39
CA LEU A 280 0.96 -31.51 4.59
C LEU A 280 1.42 -32.98 4.69
N SER A 281 0.61 -33.84 5.32
CA SER A 281 0.96 -35.25 5.56
C SER A 281 0.83 -36.13 4.30
N TYR A 282 -0.09 -35.78 3.40
CA TYR A 282 -0.35 -36.54 2.16
C TYR A 282 0.48 -36.06 0.97
N LEU A 283 1.03 -34.86 1.02
CA LEU A 283 1.88 -34.30 -0.04
C LEU A 283 3.32 -34.03 0.48
N PRO A 284 4.01 -35.00 1.11
CA PRO A 284 5.34 -34.78 1.66
C PRO A 284 6.35 -34.66 0.54
N GLY A 285 6.65 -33.43 0.11
CA GLY A 285 7.66 -33.14 -0.88
C GLY A 285 7.30 -33.68 -2.26
N MET A 286 6.87 -32.80 -3.16
CA MET A 286 6.97 -33.09 -4.58
C MET A 286 8.38 -33.62 -4.87
N SER A 287 8.42 -34.75 -5.57
CA SER A 287 9.62 -35.56 -5.71
C SER A 287 10.82 -34.68 -6.06
N LEU A 288 12.01 -35.05 -5.59
CA LEU A 288 13.30 -34.41 -5.97
C LEU A 288 13.50 -34.28 -7.50
N LYS A 289 12.63 -34.88 -8.32
CA LYS A 289 12.69 -34.86 -9.78
C LYS A 289 11.63 -34.00 -10.47
N ASP A 290 10.55 -33.57 -9.80
CA ASP A 290 9.43 -32.88 -10.47
C ASP A 290 9.29 -31.38 -10.20
N GLY A 291 10.15 -30.78 -9.36
CA GLY A 291 10.02 -29.35 -9.06
C GLY A 291 10.48 -29.04 -7.64
N GLY A 292 11.79 -29.09 -7.42
CA GLY A 292 12.39 -29.13 -6.09
C GLY A 292 12.19 -27.86 -5.25
N GLN A 293 11.92 -28.04 -3.95
CA GLN A 293 11.94 -27.07 -2.83
C GLN A 293 11.23 -25.71 -2.99
N LYS A 294 10.92 -25.23 -4.19
CA LYS A 294 10.45 -23.87 -4.52
C LYS A 294 9.01 -23.82 -5.01
N GLU A 295 8.37 -24.97 -5.20
CA GLU A 295 6.96 -25.02 -5.60
C GLU A 295 6.05 -24.80 -4.41
N VAL A 296 4.99 -24.02 -4.61
CA VAL A 296 4.00 -23.69 -3.58
C VAL A 296 3.15 -24.92 -3.27
N LEU A 297 2.93 -25.20 -1.99
CA LEU A 297 2.08 -26.32 -1.61
C LEU A 297 0.61 -26.00 -1.94
N PRO A 298 -0.13 -26.93 -2.58
CA PRO A 298 -1.53 -26.69 -2.96
C PRO A 298 -2.46 -26.30 -1.81
N GLY A 299 -2.13 -26.67 -0.57
CA GLY A 299 -2.92 -26.34 0.62
C GLY A 299 -2.66 -24.95 1.19
N ASP A 300 -1.57 -24.26 0.82
CA ASP A 300 -1.20 -22.97 1.43
C ASP A 300 -2.27 -21.89 1.25
N GLU A 301 -3.05 -21.98 0.18
CA GLU A 301 -4.15 -21.07 -0.11
C GLU A 301 -5.25 -21.15 0.96
N ILE A 302 -5.42 -22.30 1.62
CA ILE A 302 -6.34 -22.46 2.75
C ILE A 302 -5.90 -21.56 3.91
N ILE A 303 -4.59 -21.42 4.18
CA ILE A 303 -4.09 -20.55 5.24
C ILE A 303 -4.26 -19.08 4.87
N LEU A 304 -4.08 -18.70 3.61
CA LEU A 304 -4.41 -17.36 3.15
C LEU A 304 -5.90 -17.05 3.40
N LEU A 305 -6.80 -17.95 3.03
CA LEU A 305 -8.24 -17.79 3.27
C LEU A 305 -8.59 -17.79 4.76
N ALA A 306 -7.99 -18.66 5.57
CA ALA A 306 -8.21 -18.71 7.02
C ALA A 306 -7.72 -17.44 7.71
N SER A 307 -6.56 -16.91 7.31
CA SER A 307 -6.03 -15.63 7.81
C SER A 307 -6.98 -14.48 7.46
N GLN A 308 -7.52 -14.44 6.25
CA GLN A 308 -8.51 -13.45 5.81
C GLN A 308 -9.81 -13.53 6.61
N TYR A 309 -10.28 -14.74 6.90
CA TYR A 309 -11.46 -14.95 7.75
C TYR A 309 -11.21 -14.45 9.18
N LEU A 310 -10.07 -14.78 9.78
CA LEU A 310 -9.68 -14.28 11.11
C LEU A 310 -9.63 -12.75 11.17
N LEU A 311 -9.00 -12.13 10.17
CA LEU A 311 -8.91 -10.66 10.07
C LEU A 311 -10.30 -10.02 9.93
N PHE A 312 -11.18 -10.64 9.13
CA PHE A 312 -12.55 -10.17 8.96
C PHE A 312 -13.40 -10.33 10.23
N GLU A 313 -13.29 -11.47 10.94
CA GLU A 313 -13.96 -11.71 12.22
C GLU A 313 -13.48 -10.71 13.28
N GLY A 314 -12.17 -10.49 13.39
CA GLY A 314 -11.59 -9.53 14.32
C GLY A 314 -11.96 -8.08 14.03
N ALA A 315 -12.21 -7.73 12.76
CA ALA A 315 -12.70 -6.42 12.37
C ALA A 315 -14.22 -6.24 12.55
N SER A 316 -14.98 -7.33 12.53
CA SER A 316 -16.45 -7.33 12.64
C SER A 316 -16.95 -7.52 14.07
N SER A 317 -16.15 -8.10 14.96
CA SER A 317 -16.49 -8.31 16.37
C SER A 317 -16.69 -7.00 17.17
N HIS A 318 -16.22 -5.87 16.62
CA HIS A 318 -16.45 -4.50 17.13
C HIS A 318 -17.91 -4.03 17.10
N LEU A 319 -18.81 -4.76 16.43
CA LEU A 319 -20.19 -4.31 16.15
C LEU A 319 -21.27 -4.88 17.10
N HIS A 320 -20.91 -5.71 18.10
CA HIS A 320 -21.88 -6.52 18.86
C HIS A 320 -21.72 -6.59 20.40
N SER A 321 -20.72 -5.98 21.03
CA SER A 321 -20.49 -6.16 22.48
C SER A 321 -20.17 -4.83 23.16
N THR A 322 -20.90 -4.50 24.22
CA THR A 322 -20.55 -3.43 25.19
C THR A 322 -19.40 -3.84 26.13
N LEU A 323 -18.84 -5.05 25.93
CA LEU A 323 -17.59 -5.52 26.50
C LEU A 323 -16.57 -5.61 25.37
N ASP A 324 -15.75 -4.56 25.33
CA ASP A 324 -14.68 -4.32 24.39
C ASP A 324 -13.61 -5.42 24.44
N GLY A 325 -13.44 -6.15 23.34
CA GLY A 325 -12.36 -7.12 23.15
C GLY A 325 -11.43 -6.70 22.01
N PRO A 326 -10.10 -6.79 22.18
CA PRO A 326 -9.12 -6.42 21.15
C PRO A 326 -9.28 -7.19 19.82
N SER A 327 -8.97 -6.57 18.67
CA SER A 327 -8.66 -7.30 17.42
C SER A 327 -7.31 -8.03 17.48
N THR A 328 -6.49 -7.71 18.48
CA THR A 328 -5.10 -8.16 18.65
C THR A 328 -4.96 -9.69 18.76
N PRO A 329 -5.81 -10.42 19.52
CA PRO A 329 -5.86 -11.88 19.49
C PRO A 329 -5.96 -12.48 18.08
N PHE A 330 -6.85 -11.93 17.23
CA PHE A 330 -7.01 -12.39 15.85
C PHE A 330 -5.79 -12.09 14.98
N LEU A 331 -5.09 -10.97 15.23
CA LEU A 331 -3.84 -10.65 14.55
C LEU A 331 -2.73 -11.62 14.96
N PHE A 332 -2.60 -11.97 16.25
CA PHE A 332 -1.63 -12.98 16.71
C PHE A 332 -1.95 -14.37 16.17
N GLN A 333 -3.22 -14.75 16.13
CA GLN A 333 -3.68 -16.00 15.51
C GLN A 333 -3.32 -16.04 14.02
N ALA A 334 -3.66 -15.01 13.25
CA ALA A 334 -3.36 -14.93 11.83
C ALA A 334 -1.85 -14.96 11.55
N ALA A 335 -1.05 -14.19 12.30
CA ALA A 335 0.41 -14.21 12.20
C ALA A 335 0.98 -15.58 12.57
N SER A 336 0.44 -16.26 13.59
CA SER A 336 0.92 -17.58 14.00
C SER A 336 0.71 -18.64 12.92
N LEU A 337 -0.46 -18.64 12.25
CA LEU A 337 -0.75 -19.53 11.13
C LEU A 337 0.14 -19.23 9.92
N LEU A 338 0.34 -17.95 9.60
CA LEU A 338 1.18 -17.55 8.46
C LEU A 338 2.64 -17.92 8.69
N GLU A 339 3.17 -17.75 9.90
CA GLU A 339 4.52 -18.19 10.26
C GLU A 339 4.64 -19.72 10.23
N GLU A 340 3.66 -20.47 10.75
CA GLU A 340 3.62 -21.94 10.65
C GLU A 340 3.61 -22.39 9.18
N ALA A 341 2.87 -21.70 8.31
CA ALA A 341 2.82 -22.00 6.89
C ALA A 341 4.11 -21.61 6.14
N ILE A 342 4.75 -20.49 6.50
CA ILE A 342 6.06 -20.08 5.95
C ILE A 342 7.14 -21.10 6.33
N ASP A 343 7.10 -21.66 7.54
CA ASP A 343 8.04 -22.71 7.98
C ASP A 343 7.96 -23.96 7.07
N HIS A 344 6.79 -24.27 6.50
CA HIS A 344 6.58 -25.39 5.57
C HIS A 344 6.77 -25.00 4.10
N SER A 345 6.44 -23.76 3.72
CA SER A 345 6.48 -23.22 2.36
C SER A 345 7.29 -21.91 2.29
N PRO A 346 8.61 -21.94 2.55
CA PRO A 346 9.43 -20.74 2.73
C PRO A 346 9.57 -19.88 1.47
N TYR A 347 9.30 -20.43 0.28
CA TYR A 347 9.38 -19.70 -0.99
C TYR A 347 8.03 -19.16 -1.48
N ASN A 348 6.94 -19.36 -0.72
CA ASN A 348 5.62 -18.85 -1.10
C ASN A 348 5.53 -17.32 -0.86
N PRO A 349 5.45 -16.48 -1.91
CA PRO A 349 5.43 -15.04 -1.75
C PRO A 349 4.11 -14.54 -1.15
N HIS A 350 2.98 -15.21 -1.40
CA HIS A 350 1.67 -14.77 -0.91
C HIS A 350 1.58 -14.89 0.61
N LEU A 351 2.12 -15.97 1.20
CA LEU A 351 2.19 -16.13 2.66
C LEU A 351 3.04 -15.02 3.29
N LYS A 352 4.20 -14.72 2.70
CA LYS A 352 5.10 -13.64 3.14
C LYS A 352 4.43 -12.26 3.05
N ILE A 353 3.77 -11.95 1.93
CA ILE A 353 3.06 -10.67 1.73
C ILE A 353 1.90 -10.53 2.72
N ALA A 354 1.12 -11.60 2.94
CA ALA A 354 0.06 -11.62 3.95
C ALA A 354 0.64 -11.41 5.35
N ALA A 355 1.76 -12.05 5.69
CA ALA A 355 2.43 -11.88 6.98
C ALA A 355 2.92 -10.44 7.18
N ILE A 356 3.51 -9.81 6.16
CA ILE A 356 3.90 -8.39 6.21
C ILE A 356 2.68 -7.50 6.49
N SER A 357 1.52 -7.76 5.87
CA SER A 357 0.28 -7.03 6.15
C SER A 357 -0.18 -7.18 7.60
N VAL A 358 -0.15 -8.40 8.16
CA VAL A 358 -0.50 -8.65 9.56
C VAL A 358 0.49 -7.98 10.52
N TYR A 359 1.80 -8.11 10.28
CA TYR A 359 2.82 -7.47 11.10
C TYR A 359 2.79 -5.94 11.01
N SER A 360 2.34 -5.38 9.89
CA SER A 360 2.09 -3.95 9.77
C SER A 360 1.03 -3.49 10.78
N ARG A 361 -0.05 -4.27 10.99
CA ARG A 361 -1.09 -3.96 11.98
C ARG A 361 -0.60 -4.17 13.41
N LEU A 362 0.26 -5.17 13.62
CA LEU A 362 0.94 -5.40 14.89
C LEU A 362 2.04 -4.36 15.19
N GLY A 363 2.38 -3.47 14.27
CA GLY A 363 3.45 -2.48 14.47
C GLY A 363 4.85 -3.12 14.56
N ALA A 364 5.02 -4.31 13.98
CA ALA A 364 6.26 -5.09 14.05
C ALA A 364 7.07 -4.94 12.75
N ALA A 365 7.58 -3.73 12.51
CA ALA A 365 8.26 -3.39 11.25
C ALA A 365 9.57 -4.17 11.01
N GLU A 366 10.28 -4.57 12.06
CA GLU A 366 11.55 -5.30 11.93
C GLU A 366 11.34 -6.74 11.47
N ARG A 367 10.35 -7.43 12.05
CA ARG A 367 9.98 -8.77 11.59
C ARG A 367 9.46 -8.73 10.16
N ALA A 368 8.63 -7.73 9.84
CA ALA A 368 8.16 -7.52 8.47
C ALA A 368 9.31 -7.22 7.48
N LEU A 369 10.32 -6.45 7.88
CA LEU A 369 11.51 -6.20 7.06
C LEU A 369 12.27 -7.49 6.79
N THR A 370 12.43 -8.35 7.79
CA THR A 370 13.09 -9.66 7.65
C THR A 370 12.38 -10.50 6.59
N ILE A 371 11.05 -10.59 6.68
CA ILE A 371 10.22 -11.32 5.71
C ILE A 371 10.31 -10.68 4.31
N TYR A 372 10.35 -9.34 4.22
CA TYR A 372 10.52 -8.64 2.95
C TYR A 372 11.89 -8.87 2.31
N GLN A 373 12.97 -8.94 3.12
CA GLN A 373 14.30 -9.28 2.62
C GLN A 373 14.32 -10.70 2.06
N ASP A 374 13.59 -11.63 2.68
CA ASP A 374 13.43 -13.00 2.19
C ASP A 374 12.59 -13.12 0.90
N LEU A 375 11.88 -12.06 0.48
CA LEU A 375 11.23 -11.99 -0.84
C LEU A 375 12.23 -11.69 -1.97
N ASP A 376 13.43 -11.20 -1.64
CA ASP A 376 14.52 -10.90 -2.59
C ASP A 376 14.10 -9.96 -3.73
N VAL A 377 13.35 -8.90 -3.39
CA VAL A 377 12.83 -7.90 -4.35
C VAL A 377 13.97 -7.19 -5.10
N LYS A 378 13.99 -7.33 -6.43
CA LYS A 378 15.08 -6.84 -7.29
C LYS A 378 14.59 -6.14 -8.56
N GLN A 379 15.46 -5.29 -9.13
CA GLN A 379 15.25 -4.63 -10.42
C GLN A 379 13.87 -3.92 -10.48
N ILE A 380 13.07 -4.15 -11.52
CA ILE A 380 11.76 -3.51 -11.69
C ILE A 380 10.81 -3.74 -10.50
N GLN A 381 10.98 -4.84 -9.76
CA GLN A 381 10.18 -5.12 -8.56
C GLN A 381 10.43 -4.09 -7.45
N LEU A 382 11.59 -3.40 -7.44
CA LEU A 382 11.81 -2.29 -6.52
C LEU A 382 10.83 -1.14 -6.80
N ASP A 383 10.44 -0.91 -8.05
CA ASP A 383 9.45 0.12 -8.40
C ASP A 383 8.02 -0.38 -8.18
N SER A 384 7.74 -1.65 -8.49
CA SER A 384 6.37 -2.19 -8.43
C SER A 384 5.95 -2.76 -7.07
N CYS A 385 6.88 -3.13 -6.18
CA CYS A 385 6.58 -3.87 -4.94
C CYS A 385 7.07 -3.19 -3.66
N SER A 386 7.94 -2.17 -3.72
CA SER A 386 8.49 -1.55 -2.49
C SER A 386 7.45 -0.79 -1.66
N TYR A 387 6.29 -0.45 -2.23
CA TYR A 387 5.17 0.13 -1.51
C TYR A 387 4.64 -0.77 -0.38
N ILE A 388 4.94 -2.07 -0.44
CA ILE A 388 4.55 -3.07 0.58
C ILE A 388 5.27 -2.80 1.91
N ILE A 389 6.52 -2.30 1.86
CA ILE A 389 7.38 -2.20 3.05
C ILE A 389 7.73 -0.74 3.42
N LEU A 390 7.89 0.17 2.46
CA LEU A 390 8.38 1.53 2.76
C LEU A 390 7.53 2.29 3.78
N PRO A 391 6.18 2.34 3.68
CA PRO A 391 5.36 3.01 4.69
C PRO A 391 5.54 2.36 6.07
N LEU A 392 5.64 1.03 6.13
CA LEU A 392 5.83 0.29 7.37
C LEU A 392 7.17 0.60 8.03
N LEU A 393 8.26 0.73 7.26
CA LEU A 393 9.56 1.09 7.83
C LEU A 393 9.54 2.48 8.46
N VAL A 394 8.87 3.45 7.83
CA VAL A 394 8.71 4.79 8.41
C VAL A 394 7.84 4.74 9.67
N MET A 395 6.73 4.00 9.64
CA MET A 395 5.87 3.78 10.81
C MET A 395 6.56 3.03 11.95
N GLY A 396 7.53 2.17 11.65
CA GLY A 396 8.32 1.45 12.65
C GLY A 396 9.60 2.18 13.08
N GLY A 397 9.83 3.43 12.66
CA GLY A 397 11.05 4.16 13.00
C GLY A 397 12.34 3.58 12.38
N MET A 398 12.23 2.72 11.36
CA MET A 398 13.35 2.08 10.67
C MET A 398 13.85 2.94 9.51
N TYR A 399 14.20 4.19 9.80
CA TYR A 399 14.54 5.20 8.80
C TYR A 399 15.75 4.81 7.93
N THR A 400 16.80 4.23 8.53
CA THR A 400 17.98 3.81 7.76
C THR A 400 17.64 2.71 6.75
N SER A 401 16.82 1.73 7.12
CA SER A 401 16.36 0.68 6.19
C SER A 401 15.49 1.25 5.08
N ALA A 402 14.63 2.22 5.40
CA ALA A 402 13.81 2.91 4.42
C ALA A 402 14.67 3.70 3.41
N ILE A 403 15.73 4.39 3.89
CA ILE A 403 16.71 5.09 3.05
C ILE A 403 17.43 4.12 2.11
N LYS A 404 17.81 2.92 2.58
CA LYS A 404 18.47 1.90 1.74
C LYS A 404 17.59 1.47 0.57
N ILE A 405 16.33 1.14 0.84
CA ILE A 405 15.38 0.72 -0.21
C ILE A 405 15.11 1.90 -1.17
N ALA A 406 14.84 3.09 -0.65
CA ALA A 406 14.63 4.29 -1.47
C ALA A 406 15.85 4.60 -2.36
N SER A 407 17.07 4.48 -1.84
CA SER A 407 18.31 4.68 -2.60
C SER A 407 18.47 3.64 -3.72
N SER A 408 18.07 2.39 -3.48
CA SER A 408 18.06 1.35 -4.51
C SER A 408 17.04 1.64 -5.62
N ILE A 409 15.87 2.20 -5.30
CA ILE A 409 14.88 2.67 -6.28
C ILE A 409 15.47 3.81 -7.12
N LEU A 410 16.08 4.83 -6.50
CA LEU A 410 16.72 5.93 -7.25
C LEU A 410 17.82 5.41 -8.20
N ARG A 411 18.61 4.44 -7.73
CA ARG A 411 19.67 3.81 -8.54
C ARG A 411 19.10 3.03 -9.74
N LEU A 412 18.02 2.26 -9.53
CA LEU A 412 17.29 1.59 -10.60
C LEU A 412 16.83 2.60 -11.67
N HIS A 413 16.16 3.68 -11.26
CA HIS A 413 15.66 4.67 -12.23
C HIS A 413 16.80 5.38 -12.97
N GLY A 414 17.90 5.65 -12.27
CA GLY A 414 19.12 6.21 -12.87
C GLY A 414 19.79 5.27 -13.88
N SER A 415 19.88 3.95 -13.60
CA SER A 415 20.42 2.97 -14.56
C SER A 415 19.46 2.73 -15.72
N THR A 416 18.18 2.52 -15.45
CA THR A 416 17.16 2.27 -16.48
C THR A 416 17.09 3.40 -17.50
N SER A 417 17.22 4.66 -17.07
CA SER A 417 17.28 5.80 -17.99
C SER A 417 18.48 5.77 -18.94
N LYS A 418 19.61 5.22 -18.51
CA LYS A 418 20.82 5.08 -19.35
C LYS A 418 20.68 3.86 -20.26
N ASP A 419 20.23 2.74 -19.71
CA ASP A 419 20.10 1.47 -20.41
C ASP A 419 19.07 1.56 -21.54
N ILE A 420 17.89 2.13 -21.27
CA ILE A 420 16.84 2.32 -22.29
C ILE A 420 17.34 3.19 -23.44
N LYS A 421 18.13 4.23 -23.16
CA LYS A 421 18.70 5.06 -24.23
C LYS A 421 19.59 4.23 -25.16
N SER A 422 20.43 3.35 -24.60
CA SER A 422 21.28 2.45 -25.39
C SER A 422 20.43 1.45 -26.18
N TYR A 423 19.54 0.72 -25.51
CA TYR A 423 18.73 -0.33 -26.13
C TYR A 423 17.77 0.20 -27.21
N ALA A 424 17.25 1.42 -27.04
CA ALA A 424 16.45 2.07 -28.06
C ALA A 424 17.30 2.40 -29.30
N SER A 425 18.55 2.87 -29.13
CA SER A 425 19.47 3.12 -30.24
C SER A 425 19.78 1.83 -31.00
N ASP A 426 20.16 0.78 -30.27
CA ASP A 426 20.48 -0.53 -30.85
C ASP A 426 19.25 -1.11 -31.58
N SER A 427 18.05 -0.92 -31.03
CA SER A 427 16.81 -1.38 -31.67
C SER A 427 16.54 -0.65 -33.00
N LEU A 428 16.84 0.65 -33.09
CA LEU A 428 16.71 1.41 -34.34
C LEU A 428 17.72 0.93 -35.37
N GLU A 429 18.97 0.70 -34.97
CA GLU A 429 20.04 0.19 -35.84
C GLU A 429 19.72 -1.20 -36.40
N ASN A 430 19.06 -2.04 -35.60
CA ASN A 430 18.62 -3.39 -35.99
C ASN A 430 17.27 -3.42 -36.73
N GLY A 431 16.65 -2.27 -37.03
CA GLY A 431 15.36 -2.23 -37.74
C GLY A 431 14.12 -2.54 -36.88
N LEU A 432 14.26 -2.67 -35.56
CA LEU A 432 13.19 -2.98 -34.60
C LEU A 432 12.48 -1.71 -34.11
N MET A 433 11.88 -0.95 -35.05
CA MET A 433 11.30 0.38 -34.79
C MET A 433 10.21 0.37 -33.71
N PHE A 434 9.34 -0.64 -33.69
CA PHE A 434 8.29 -0.77 -32.68
C PHE A 434 8.87 -0.95 -31.26
N LYS A 435 9.95 -1.73 -31.12
CA LYS A 435 10.60 -1.95 -29.83
C LYS A 435 11.33 -0.71 -29.33
N ALA A 436 12.00 0.02 -30.22
CA ALA A 436 12.58 1.32 -29.87
C ALA A 436 11.50 2.28 -29.33
N ASN A 437 10.34 2.37 -30.00
CA ASN A 437 9.24 3.22 -29.56
C ASN A 437 8.63 2.76 -28.22
N GLU A 438 8.43 1.45 -28.02
CA GLU A 438 7.97 0.89 -26.74
C GLU A 438 8.92 1.24 -25.60
N MET A 439 10.24 1.10 -25.80
CA MET A 439 11.26 1.42 -24.78
C MET A 439 11.26 2.91 -24.41
N VAL A 440 11.24 3.80 -25.40
CA VAL A 440 11.20 5.26 -25.16
C VAL A 440 9.90 5.67 -24.48
N THR A 441 8.77 5.09 -24.89
CA THR A 441 7.46 5.33 -24.28
C THR A 441 7.44 4.84 -22.84
N PHE A 442 7.97 3.64 -22.57
CA PHE A 442 8.10 3.10 -21.21
C PHE A 442 8.94 4.01 -20.32
N GLN A 443 10.08 4.51 -20.80
CA GLN A 443 10.89 5.45 -20.01
C GLN A 443 10.16 6.77 -19.75
N ARG A 444 9.49 7.35 -20.76
CA ARG A 444 8.84 8.66 -20.66
C ARG A 444 7.58 8.62 -19.82
N GLU A 445 6.72 7.62 -20.05
CA GLU A 445 5.36 7.57 -19.48
C GLU A 445 5.27 6.73 -18.20
N LYS A 446 6.18 5.76 -17.99
CA LYS A 446 6.15 4.86 -16.82
C LYS A 446 7.26 5.14 -15.83
N MET A 447 8.53 5.01 -16.24
CA MET A 447 9.66 5.08 -15.30
C MET A 447 9.88 6.50 -14.78
N ARG A 448 10.00 7.49 -15.68
CA ARG A 448 10.27 8.89 -15.30
C ARG A 448 9.19 9.49 -14.39
N LEU A 449 7.94 9.11 -14.63
CA LEU A 449 6.77 9.59 -13.90
C LEU A 449 6.38 8.68 -12.73
N SER A 450 7.19 7.67 -12.38
CA SER A 450 6.86 6.72 -11.32
C SER A 450 6.54 7.41 -10.00
N VAL A 451 5.35 7.15 -9.46
CA VAL A 451 4.94 7.63 -8.14
C VAL A 451 5.80 7.01 -7.02
N GLN A 452 6.32 5.80 -7.24
CA GLN A 452 7.23 5.14 -6.30
C GLN A 452 8.60 5.82 -6.27
N LEU A 453 9.12 6.26 -7.42
CA LEU A 453 10.33 7.09 -7.49
C LEU A 453 10.13 8.40 -6.74
N LEU A 454 9.00 9.08 -6.98
CA LEU A 454 8.67 10.34 -6.33
C LEU A 454 8.62 10.19 -4.80
N GLN A 455 7.92 9.16 -4.29
CA GLN A 455 7.85 8.86 -2.87
C GLN A 455 9.22 8.53 -2.28
N SER A 456 10.05 7.78 -3.01
CA SER A 456 11.40 7.41 -2.55
C SER A 456 12.31 8.63 -2.40
N LYS A 457 12.20 9.62 -3.30
CA LYS A 457 12.93 10.89 -3.18
C LYS A 457 12.51 11.67 -1.93
N ALA A 458 11.20 11.81 -1.71
CA ALA A 458 10.64 12.48 -0.55
C ALA A 458 11.10 11.82 0.76
N LEU A 459 10.95 10.50 0.85
CA LEU A 459 11.36 9.71 2.00
C LEU A 459 12.85 9.91 2.30
N LEU A 460 13.71 9.87 1.29
CA LEU A 460 15.15 10.05 1.48
C LEU A 460 15.45 11.42 2.08
N MET A 461 14.78 12.47 1.62
CA MET A 461 14.95 13.81 2.16
C MET A 461 14.47 13.92 3.62
N ASP A 462 13.28 13.42 3.92
CA ASP A 462 12.67 13.52 5.26
C ASP A 462 13.44 12.67 6.30
N ALA A 463 13.91 11.49 5.91
CA ALA A 463 14.59 10.56 6.80
C ALA A 463 16.09 10.83 6.96
N ALA A 464 16.72 11.61 6.06
CA ALA A 464 18.17 11.85 6.07
C ALA A 464 18.74 12.32 7.43
N PRO A 465 18.08 13.23 8.19
CA PRO A 465 18.56 13.64 9.51
C PRO A 465 18.57 12.53 10.56
N LEU A 466 17.81 11.45 10.34
CA LEU A 466 17.59 10.35 11.29
C LEU A 466 18.39 9.09 10.91
N MET A 467 19.34 9.21 9.99
CA MET A 467 20.16 8.08 9.54
C MET A 467 21.14 7.65 10.64
N ILE A 468 21.18 6.34 10.90
CA ILE A 468 22.09 5.73 11.88
C ILE A 468 23.26 5.07 11.13
N PRO A 469 24.51 5.57 11.25
CA PRO A 469 25.65 5.05 10.47
C PRO A 469 25.95 3.57 10.73
N SER A 470 25.79 3.11 11.98
CA SER A 470 26.07 1.71 12.35
C SER A 470 25.17 0.72 11.62
N ASP A 471 23.96 1.13 11.25
CA ASP A 471 23.00 0.27 10.56
C ASP A 471 23.40 0.04 9.09
N ILE A 472 24.24 0.90 8.50
CA ILE A 472 24.73 0.76 7.13
C ILE A 472 25.83 -0.31 7.05
N GLY A 473 26.69 -0.39 8.08
CA GLY A 473 27.83 -1.30 8.11
C GLY A 473 27.50 -2.78 8.31
N ASN A 474 26.32 -3.11 8.88
CA ASN A 474 25.95 -4.49 9.21
C ASN A 474 25.55 -5.36 8.00
N ASP A 475 25.33 -4.79 6.81
CA ASP A 475 24.89 -5.56 5.62
C ASP A 475 26.04 -6.08 4.74
N ILE A 476 27.29 -5.69 4.99
CA ILE A 476 28.44 -6.14 4.19
C ILE A 476 28.97 -7.52 4.67
N ALA A 477 28.50 -8.02 5.82
CA ALA A 477 28.98 -9.28 6.40
C ALA A 477 27.88 -10.37 6.42
N GLY A 478 27.58 -10.91 5.24
CA GLY A 478 27.13 -12.30 5.17
C GLY A 478 28.25 -13.21 5.66
N GLY A 479 28.13 -13.73 6.88
CA GLY A 479 28.97 -14.80 7.43
C GLY A 479 30.46 -14.45 7.62
N GLY A 480 30.81 -13.88 8.78
CA GLY A 480 32.21 -13.88 9.26
C GLY A 480 32.62 -12.62 10.01
N ALA A 481 33.01 -12.82 11.27
CA ALA A 481 33.69 -11.87 12.17
C ALA A 481 33.00 -10.50 12.40
N ARG A 482 32.35 -10.36 13.57
CA ARG A 482 31.99 -9.07 14.18
C ARG A 482 33.25 -8.21 14.36
N GLN A 483 33.56 -7.34 13.40
CA GLN A 483 34.52 -6.26 13.63
C GLN A 483 33.85 -5.23 14.54
N LYS A 484 34.45 -4.96 15.71
CA LYS A 484 34.02 -3.88 16.62
C LYS A 484 34.22 -2.54 15.92
N VAL A 485 33.22 -2.10 15.16
CA VAL A 485 33.13 -0.70 14.72
C VAL A 485 32.93 0.13 15.98
N ALA A 486 33.80 1.11 16.21
CA ALA A 486 33.66 2.05 17.32
C ALA A 486 32.25 2.67 17.26
N LYS A 487 31.54 2.70 18.40
CA LYS A 487 30.21 3.32 18.51
C LYS A 487 30.32 4.80 18.10
N CYS A 488 30.05 5.10 16.83
CA CYS A 488 29.84 6.46 16.39
C CYS A 488 28.57 6.95 17.09
N PRO A 489 28.58 8.08 17.80
CA PRO A 489 27.41 8.56 18.50
C PRO A 489 26.27 8.80 17.50
N VAL A 490 25.11 8.20 17.76
CA VAL A 490 23.88 8.47 17.01
C VAL A 490 23.56 9.95 17.23
N GLY A 491 23.62 10.75 16.16
CA GLY A 491 23.38 12.18 16.22
C GLY A 491 22.52 12.63 15.05
N LEU A 492 21.57 13.51 15.34
CA LEU A 492 20.72 14.19 14.38
C LEU A 492 21.58 14.87 13.30
N ALA A 493 21.33 14.50 12.05
CA ALA A 493 22.08 14.93 10.88
C ALA A 493 23.62 14.79 11.01
N SER A 494 24.06 13.74 11.72
CA SER A 494 25.48 13.36 11.82
C SER A 494 26.11 13.12 10.44
N GLU A 495 25.33 12.61 9.50
CA GLU A 495 25.78 12.31 8.13
C GLU A 495 25.15 13.24 7.09
N LYS A 496 23.81 13.30 7.04
CA LYS A 496 23.04 14.04 6.02
C LYS A 496 21.81 14.71 6.64
N GLY A 497 21.19 15.61 5.87
CA GLY A 497 20.01 16.36 6.31
C GLY A 497 20.36 17.60 7.13
N PHE A 498 19.34 18.30 7.60
CA PHE A 498 19.49 19.53 8.39
C PHE A 498 19.31 19.24 9.89
N CYS A 499 20.00 20.02 10.74
CA CYS A 499 19.86 19.92 12.20
C CYS A 499 19.85 21.27 12.92
N GLY A 500 19.78 22.39 12.19
CA GLY A 500 19.78 23.73 12.75
C GLY A 500 21.17 24.28 13.08
N ASN A 501 22.25 23.62 12.66
CA ASN A 501 23.63 24.03 12.97
C ASN A 501 24.33 24.72 11.79
N ASP A 502 25.52 25.28 12.02
CA ASP A 502 26.25 26.09 11.02
C ASP A 502 26.64 25.32 9.75
N GLY A 503 26.73 23.99 9.83
CA GLY A 503 26.96 23.14 8.66
C GLY A 503 25.79 23.10 7.67
N ASP A 504 24.60 23.54 8.09
CA ASP A 504 23.41 23.54 7.22
C ASP A 504 23.55 24.46 6.01
N LEU A 505 24.34 25.54 6.08
CA LEU A 505 24.52 26.44 4.92
C LEU A 505 25.17 25.72 3.75
N ALA A 506 26.29 25.03 3.99
CA ALA A 506 26.98 24.25 2.96
C ALA A 506 26.10 23.10 2.43
N ARG A 507 25.30 22.47 3.31
CA ARG A 507 24.33 21.44 2.89
C ARG A 507 23.21 22.00 2.01
N ALA A 508 22.69 23.18 2.34
CA ALA A 508 21.67 23.85 1.55
C ALA A 508 22.20 24.21 0.14
N GLU A 509 23.43 24.72 0.06
CA GLU A 509 24.09 25.02 -1.22
C GLU A 509 24.27 23.76 -2.08
N GLN A 510 24.71 22.64 -1.48
CA GLN A 510 24.83 21.36 -2.19
C GLN A 510 23.48 20.83 -2.69
N LEU A 511 22.41 20.95 -1.89
CA LEU A 511 21.07 20.52 -2.29
C LEU A 511 20.51 21.32 -3.47
N VAL A 512 20.84 22.61 -3.58
CA VAL A 512 20.47 23.43 -4.74
C VAL A 512 21.17 22.91 -6.00
N ILE A 513 22.46 22.59 -5.91
CA ILE A 513 23.24 22.01 -7.02
C ILE A 513 22.66 20.65 -7.42
N ASP A 514 22.37 19.78 -6.45
CA ASP A 514 21.84 18.43 -6.70
C ASP A 514 20.39 18.44 -7.20
N GLY A 515 19.65 19.53 -6.97
CA GLY A 515 18.24 19.71 -7.33
C GLY A 515 17.97 19.72 -8.83
N GLU A 516 18.96 20.08 -9.65
CA GLU A 516 18.82 20.12 -11.11
C GLU A 516 18.76 18.71 -11.74
N MET A 517 19.19 17.69 -11.01
CA MET A 517 19.28 16.32 -11.52
C MET A 517 17.99 15.55 -11.28
N HIS A 518 17.29 15.21 -12.36
CA HIS A 518 15.95 14.60 -12.30
C HIS A 518 15.87 13.32 -11.46
N PHE A 519 16.91 12.50 -11.35
CA PHE A 519 16.87 11.26 -10.56
C PHE A 519 17.35 11.43 -9.11
N ASN A 520 17.90 12.59 -8.77
CA ASN A 520 18.32 12.87 -7.41
C ASN A 520 17.11 13.21 -6.53
N ALA A 521 17.21 12.89 -5.24
CA ALA A 521 16.18 13.24 -4.26
C ALA A 521 15.84 14.74 -4.24
N PRO A 522 16.83 15.67 -4.27
CA PRO A 522 16.55 17.11 -4.19
C PRO A 522 15.76 17.69 -5.37
N SER A 523 15.62 16.95 -6.48
CA SER A 523 14.78 17.37 -7.62
C SER A 523 13.31 17.60 -7.24
N ILE A 524 12.84 16.98 -6.15
CA ILE A 524 11.48 17.17 -5.67
C ILE A 524 11.21 18.60 -5.17
N ILE A 525 12.26 19.33 -4.75
CA ILE A 525 12.16 20.75 -4.38
C ILE A 525 11.73 21.59 -5.58
N HIS A 526 12.24 21.28 -6.77
CA HIS A 526 11.85 21.98 -8.00
C HIS A 526 10.44 21.58 -8.46
N ALA A 527 10.08 20.30 -8.34
CA ALA A 527 8.74 19.82 -8.64
C ALA A 527 7.68 20.57 -7.80
N ALA A 528 7.89 20.65 -6.48
CA ALA A 528 7.01 21.40 -5.57
C ALA A 528 7.03 22.92 -5.83
N ALA A 529 8.10 23.47 -6.40
CA ALA A 529 8.11 24.86 -6.81
C ALA A 529 7.25 25.11 -8.06
N GLN A 530 7.09 24.12 -8.95
CA GLN A 530 6.43 24.31 -10.24
C GLN A 530 4.91 24.17 -10.18
N THR A 531 4.37 23.45 -9.20
CA THR A 531 2.93 23.28 -9.03
C THR A 531 2.50 23.52 -7.59
N ALA A 532 1.44 24.29 -7.39
CA ALA A 532 0.69 24.31 -6.13
C ALA A 532 -0.47 23.31 -6.16
N ALA A 533 -0.92 22.94 -7.36
CA ALA A 533 -2.06 22.07 -7.58
C ALA A 533 -1.69 20.59 -7.61
N VAL A 534 -2.30 19.78 -6.75
CA VAL A 534 -2.01 18.33 -6.69
C VAL A 534 -2.44 17.63 -7.98
N ASP A 535 -3.58 18.03 -8.54
CA ASP A 535 -4.20 17.40 -9.69
C ASP A 535 -3.46 17.67 -11.01
N ASP A 536 -2.62 18.70 -11.05
CA ASP A 536 -1.77 19.02 -12.20
C ASP A 536 -0.51 18.14 -12.29
N PHE A 537 -0.19 17.39 -11.23
CA PHE A 537 1.02 16.59 -11.19
C PHE A 537 0.86 15.24 -11.90
N SER A 538 1.39 15.17 -13.13
CA SER A 538 1.42 13.91 -13.89
C SER A 538 2.31 12.87 -13.21
N SER A 539 1.73 11.71 -12.88
CA SER A 539 2.46 10.57 -12.33
C SER A 539 1.92 9.25 -12.89
N SER A 540 2.77 8.23 -12.93
CA SER A 540 2.44 6.86 -13.30
C SER A 540 2.45 6.00 -12.05
N ASP A 541 1.37 5.26 -11.83
CA ASP A 541 1.34 4.19 -10.83
C ASP A 541 1.83 2.89 -11.46
N ASN A 542 3.02 2.46 -11.02
CA ASN A 542 3.65 1.22 -11.48
C ASN A 542 3.52 0.10 -10.44
N ARG A 543 2.78 0.32 -9.34
CA ARG A 543 2.63 -0.65 -8.27
C ARG A 543 1.82 -1.85 -8.74
N ASP A 544 2.30 -3.05 -8.39
CA ASP A 544 1.63 -4.29 -8.73
C ASP A 544 0.61 -4.67 -7.65
N MET A 545 -0.61 -4.13 -7.77
CA MET A 545 -1.71 -4.42 -6.86
C MET A 545 -2.24 -5.85 -7.01
N SER A 546 -1.83 -6.61 -8.04
CA SER A 546 -2.28 -8.00 -8.24
C SER A 546 -1.69 -8.97 -7.22
N LEU A 547 -0.61 -8.57 -6.52
CA LEU A 547 0.03 -9.34 -5.45
C LEU A 547 -0.92 -9.71 -4.30
N TYR A 548 -1.99 -8.93 -4.12
CA TYR A 548 -3.03 -9.12 -3.10
C TYR A 548 -4.24 -9.90 -3.63
N CYS A 549 -4.07 -10.72 -4.69
CA CYS A 549 -5.15 -11.50 -5.28
C CYS A 549 -5.90 -12.40 -4.28
N PHE A 550 -5.21 -12.83 -3.21
CA PHE A 550 -5.75 -13.64 -2.12
C PHE A 550 -6.62 -12.86 -1.12
N GLU A 551 -6.55 -11.52 -1.11
CA GLU A 551 -7.37 -10.68 -0.23
C GLU A 551 -8.81 -10.58 -0.75
N SER A 552 -9.64 -11.53 -0.34
CA SER A 552 -11.04 -11.62 -0.75
C SER A 552 -11.99 -10.94 0.25
N LEU A 553 -11.85 -11.22 1.54
CA LEU A 553 -12.71 -10.70 2.62
C LEU A 553 -12.16 -9.42 3.25
N TYR A 554 -10.86 -9.39 3.54
CA TYR A 554 -10.22 -8.31 4.28
C TYR A 554 -9.12 -7.68 3.43
N ARG A 555 -9.44 -6.53 2.81
CA ARG A 555 -8.48 -5.80 1.99
C ARG A 555 -7.61 -4.88 2.83
N THR A 556 -6.31 -4.98 2.60
CA THR A 556 -5.34 -4.05 3.17
C THR A 556 -5.48 -2.69 2.47
N SER A 557 -5.57 -1.62 3.26
CA SER A 557 -5.53 -0.26 2.71
C SER A 557 -4.08 0.10 2.40
N HIS A 558 -3.83 0.54 1.17
CA HIS A 558 -2.55 1.07 0.73
C HIS A 558 -2.73 2.54 0.38
N MET A 559 -1.66 3.32 0.54
CA MET A 559 -1.67 4.72 0.10
C MET A 559 -2.11 4.80 -1.37
N THR A 560 -3.04 5.66 -1.68
CA THR A 560 -3.46 5.95 -3.05
C THR A 560 -2.35 6.70 -3.81
N GLN A 561 -2.41 6.71 -5.14
CA GLN A 561 -1.51 7.52 -5.96
C GLN A 561 -1.55 9.00 -5.53
N ARG A 562 -2.75 9.53 -5.25
CA ARG A 562 -2.95 10.91 -4.76
C ARG A 562 -2.25 11.14 -3.42
N GLU A 563 -2.43 10.26 -2.44
CA GLU A 563 -1.78 10.39 -1.13
C GLU A 563 -0.25 10.33 -1.24
N MET A 564 0.29 9.48 -2.12
CA MET A 564 1.72 9.41 -2.38
C MET A 564 2.26 10.70 -3.01
N VAL A 565 1.53 11.29 -3.98
CA VAL A 565 1.89 12.57 -4.60
C VAL A 565 1.84 13.70 -3.56
N ILE A 566 0.75 13.80 -2.78
CA ILE A 566 0.59 14.82 -1.73
C ILE A 566 1.73 14.73 -0.71
N GLY A 567 2.01 13.53 -0.18
CA GLY A 567 3.08 13.33 0.79
C GLY A 567 4.45 13.71 0.24
N SER A 568 4.68 13.46 -1.05
CA SER A 568 5.93 13.78 -1.71
C SER A 568 6.08 15.28 -1.99
N LEU A 569 5.05 15.95 -2.51
CA LEU A 569 5.05 17.40 -2.74
C LEU A 569 5.18 18.17 -1.42
N ARG A 570 4.52 17.71 -0.35
CA ARG A 570 4.70 18.23 1.02
C ARG A 570 6.18 18.23 1.41
N SER A 571 6.88 17.11 1.23
CA SER A 571 8.32 17.02 1.50
C SER A 571 9.10 18.04 0.65
N GLY A 572 8.83 18.11 -0.66
CA GLY A 572 9.46 19.09 -1.55
C GLY A 572 9.27 20.55 -1.12
N HIS A 573 8.07 20.94 -0.66
CA HIS A 573 7.80 22.26 -0.11
C HIS A 573 8.56 22.51 1.19
N LEU A 574 8.53 21.60 2.17
CA LEU A 574 9.23 21.77 3.45
C LEU A 574 10.75 21.87 3.27
N HIS A 575 11.36 20.97 2.50
CA HIS A 575 12.79 21.04 2.20
C HIS A 575 13.13 22.29 1.39
N GLY A 576 12.25 22.69 0.45
CA GLY A 576 12.38 23.94 -0.27
C GLY A 576 12.31 25.17 0.63
N LEU A 577 11.51 25.16 1.69
CA LEU A 577 11.46 26.22 2.70
C LEU A 577 12.73 26.20 3.56
N MET A 578 13.17 25.03 4.03
CA MET A 578 14.37 24.89 4.87
C MET A 578 15.62 25.39 4.13
N VAL A 579 15.85 24.94 2.89
CA VAL A 579 16.97 25.39 2.05
C VAL A 579 16.97 26.91 1.93
N ARG A 580 15.83 27.51 1.57
CA ARG A 580 15.73 28.96 1.40
C ARG A 580 15.88 29.72 2.72
N ALA A 581 15.34 29.21 3.82
CA ALA A 581 15.46 29.81 5.15
C ALA A 581 16.91 29.83 5.63
N VAL A 582 17.60 28.69 5.53
CA VAL A 582 19.03 28.56 5.88
C VAL A 582 19.88 29.49 5.03
N MET A 583 19.69 29.51 3.71
CA MET A 583 20.44 30.42 2.83
C MET A 583 20.14 31.90 3.14
N THR A 584 18.89 32.23 3.47
CA THR A 584 18.49 33.60 3.82
C THR A 584 19.19 34.05 5.11
N VAL A 585 19.18 33.22 6.15
CA VAL A 585 19.88 33.49 7.41
C VAL A 585 21.40 33.56 7.22
N GLY A 586 21.98 32.66 6.41
CA GLY A 586 23.42 32.67 6.10
C GLY A 586 23.91 33.94 5.41
N SER A 587 23.02 34.65 4.70
CA SER A 587 23.32 35.95 4.08
C SER A 587 23.04 37.16 4.97
N ALA A 588 22.45 36.96 6.15
CA ALA A 588 22.07 38.05 7.05
C ALA A 588 23.29 38.72 7.68
N SER A 589 23.13 39.98 8.10
CA SER A 589 24.21 40.76 8.72
C SER A 589 23.74 41.37 10.03
N ALA A 590 24.61 41.43 11.05
CA ALA A 590 24.28 42.04 12.33
C ALA A 590 23.96 43.55 12.22
N PRO A 591 23.01 44.07 13.03
CA PRO A 591 22.75 45.51 13.14
C PRO A 591 23.98 46.28 13.62
N LYS A 592 24.33 47.41 12.97
CA LYS A 592 25.43 48.29 13.40
C LYS A 592 24.88 49.43 14.25
N LYS A 593 25.28 49.50 15.53
CA LYS A 593 24.83 50.54 16.49
C LYS A 593 23.30 50.67 16.59
N GLY A 594 22.57 49.54 16.56
CA GLY A 594 21.11 49.52 16.65
C GLY A 594 20.37 49.94 15.37
N LYS A 595 21.07 50.23 14.28
CA LYS A 595 20.48 50.54 12.98
C LYS A 595 20.28 49.27 12.15
N VAL A 596 19.13 49.21 11.47
CA VAL A 596 18.79 48.14 10.53
C VAL A 596 19.86 48.08 9.42
N PRO A 597 20.40 46.88 9.10
CA PRO A 597 21.32 46.73 7.99
C PRO A 597 20.68 47.15 6.66
N LYS A 598 21.41 47.90 5.83
CA LYS A 598 20.94 48.21 4.47
C LYS A 598 20.78 46.92 3.66
N PRO A 599 19.64 46.71 2.97
CA PRO A 599 19.45 45.53 2.13
C PRO A 599 20.46 45.53 0.98
N THR A 600 21.06 44.37 0.70
CA THR A 600 21.82 44.12 -0.54
C THR A 600 20.93 43.39 -1.52
N ASP A 601 21.21 43.49 -2.83
CA ASP A 601 20.43 42.81 -3.88
C ASP A 601 20.28 41.31 -3.62
N GLU A 602 21.37 40.67 -3.18
CA GLU A 602 21.37 39.24 -2.83
C GLU A 602 20.43 38.93 -1.65
N ARG A 603 20.44 39.76 -0.59
CA ARG A 603 19.56 39.57 0.57
C ARG A 603 18.10 39.80 0.20
N SER A 604 17.83 40.85 -0.58
CA SER A 604 16.49 41.14 -1.11
C SER A 604 15.98 39.95 -1.94
N TYR A 605 16.82 39.41 -2.81
CA TYR A 605 16.49 38.24 -3.63
C TYR A 605 16.18 37.01 -2.78
N ARG A 606 17.03 36.67 -1.80
CA ARG A 606 16.84 35.50 -0.92
C ARG A 606 15.54 35.62 -0.09
N CYS A 607 15.27 36.79 0.49
CA CYS A 607 14.02 37.06 1.21
C CYS A 607 12.78 36.97 0.30
N LEU A 608 12.84 37.53 -0.92
CA LEU A 608 11.76 37.42 -1.90
C LEU A 608 11.52 35.97 -2.34
N SER A 609 12.61 35.21 -2.54
CA SER A 609 12.54 33.79 -2.89
C SER A 609 11.87 32.98 -1.78
N LEU A 610 12.26 33.21 -0.52
CA LEU A 610 11.63 32.57 0.65
C LEU A 610 10.16 32.96 0.77
N ARG A 611 9.80 34.25 0.62
CA ARG A 611 8.42 34.72 0.67
C ARG A 611 7.55 34.05 -0.41
N ARG A 612 8.03 33.96 -1.65
CA ARG A 612 7.34 33.24 -2.74
C ARG A 612 7.18 31.75 -2.45
N ALA A 613 8.13 31.14 -1.75
CA ALA A 613 8.02 29.74 -1.34
C ALA A 613 6.99 29.56 -0.22
N VAL A 614 6.91 30.48 0.75
CA VAL A 614 5.88 30.46 1.81
C VAL A 614 4.48 30.64 1.23
N SER A 615 4.28 31.56 0.27
CA SER A 615 2.97 31.72 -0.41
C SER A 615 2.51 30.42 -1.05
N ARG A 616 3.37 29.79 -1.86
CA ARG A 616 3.07 28.51 -2.51
C ARG A 616 2.82 27.38 -1.53
N ALA A 617 3.57 27.32 -0.43
CA ALA A 617 3.34 26.34 0.62
C ALA A 617 1.96 26.53 1.29
N ARG A 618 1.49 27.77 1.45
CA ARG A 618 0.14 28.05 1.98
C ARG A 618 -0.96 27.69 0.98
N GLU A 619 -0.74 27.96 -0.30
CA GLU A 619 -1.67 27.54 -1.37
C GLU A 619 -1.80 26.01 -1.39
N PHE A 620 -0.67 25.29 -1.38
CA PHE A 620 -0.65 23.82 -1.31
C PHE A 620 -1.35 23.28 -0.05
N ARG A 621 -1.21 23.94 1.12
CA ARG A 621 -1.85 23.53 2.37
C ARG A 621 -3.38 23.45 2.27
N LEU A 622 -3.98 24.35 1.51
CA LEU A 622 -5.44 24.40 1.31
C LEU A 622 -5.92 23.21 0.48
N GLU A 623 -5.13 22.77 -0.50
CA GLU A 623 -5.48 21.63 -1.36
C GLU A 623 -5.13 20.26 -0.77
N ALA A 624 -4.03 20.17 -0.04
CA ALA A 624 -3.47 18.90 0.45
C ALA A 624 -4.28 18.25 1.59
N ALA A 625 -5.27 18.96 2.16
CA ALA A 625 -6.12 18.49 3.26
C ALA A 625 -5.34 17.80 4.40
N LEU A 626 -4.20 18.38 4.81
CA LEU A 626 -3.38 17.85 5.90
C LEU A 626 -4.20 17.73 7.19
N ASP A 627 -3.96 16.66 7.94
CA ASP A 627 -4.58 16.44 9.25
C ASP A 627 -4.25 17.54 10.26
N GLU A 628 -4.99 17.59 11.36
CA GLU A 628 -4.93 18.71 12.32
C GLU A 628 -3.50 18.93 12.87
N VAL A 629 -2.84 17.85 13.31
CA VAL A 629 -1.47 17.90 13.84
C VAL A 629 -0.48 18.36 12.77
N GLY A 630 -0.48 17.70 11.60
CA GLY A 630 0.44 18.01 10.50
C GLY A 630 0.21 19.40 9.93
N GLY A 631 -1.05 19.85 9.88
CA GLY A 631 -1.44 21.20 9.47
C GLY A 631 -0.91 22.28 10.42
N ALA A 632 -1.12 22.11 11.73
CA ALA A 632 -0.63 23.05 12.73
C ALA A 632 0.92 23.16 12.71
N LEU A 633 1.62 22.03 12.60
CA LEU A 633 3.08 22.01 12.50
C LEU A 633 3.60 22.61 11.18
N TRP A 634 2.89 22.40 10.08
CA TRP A 634 3.18 23.02 8.79
C TRP A 634 3.06 24.55 8.85
N ASP A 635 1.96 25.05 9.42
CA ASP A 635 1.72 26.47 9.57
C ASP A 635 2.75 27.11 10.51
N ALA A 636 3.16 26.41 11.56
CA ALA A 636 4.25 26.82 12.44
C ALA A 636 5.59 26.95 11.68
N CYS A 637 5.92 26.00 10.78
CA CYS A 637 7.10 26.10 9.92
C CYS A 637 7.03 27.32 8.98
N CYS A 638 5.87 27.58 8.38
CA CYS A 638 5.64 28.75 7.53
C CYS A 638 5.78 30.06 8.31
N GLN A 639 5.25 30.13 9.54
CA GLN A 639 5.36 31.31 10.40
C GLN A 639 6.81 31.59 10.82
N LEU A 640 7.60 30.56 11.12
CA LEU A 640 9.04 30.74 11.39
C LEU A 640 9.79 31.31 10.18
N CYS A 641 9.44 30.90 8.96
CA CYS A 641 9.97 31.51 7.74
C CYS A 641 9.58 33.00 7.62
N GLU A 642 8.34 33.36 7.95
CA GLU A 642 7.90 34.76 7.97
C GLU A 642 8.63 35.57 9.03
N ALA A 643 8.86 35.02 10.22
CA ALA A 643 9.66 35.68 11.25
C ALA A 643 11.08 35.96 10.75
N ILE A 644 11.72 35.01 10.05
CA ILE A 644 13.03 35.21 9.40
C ILE A 644 12.97 36.38 8.40
N ILE A 645 11.95 36.41 7.54
CA ILE A 645 11.76 37.48 6.55
C ILE A 645 11.58 38.83 7.24
N VAL A 646 10.72 38.93 8.24
CA VAL A 646 10.43 40.17 8.98
C VAL A 646 11.68 40.70 9.67
N VAL A 647 12.48 39.85 10.29
CA VAL A 647 13.70 40.27 10.98
C VAL A 647 14.75 40.81 10.01
N ILE A 648 14.88 40.21 8.81
CA ILE A 648 15.90 40.60 7.83
C ILE A 648 15.43 41.77 6.94
N TYR A 649 14.17 41.76 6.52
CA TYR A 649 13.65 42.63 5.47
C TYR A 649 12.49 43.55 5.90
N GLY A 650 11.95 43.37 7.11
CA GLY A 650 10.82 44.16 7.60
C GLY A 650 9.47 43.69 7.07
N ASN A 651 8.39 44.36 7.50
CA ASN A 651 7.00 43.95 7.23
C ASN A 651 6.43 44.47 5.90
N SER A 652 7.16 45.32 5.18
CA SER A 652 6.58 46.14 4.11
C SER A 652 6.25 45.35 2.84
N CYS A 653 4.97 45.00 2.71
CA CYS A 653 4.22 44.99 1.45
C CYS A 653 3.28 46.21 1.33
N ALA A 654 3.31 47.17 2.25
CA ALA A 654 2.42 48.33 2.22
C ALA A 654 3.15 49.63 2.64
N ASN A 655 3.15 50.59 1.72
CA ASN A 655 3.46 52.01 1.86
C ASN A 655 4.91 52.40 2.18
N GLU A 656 5.55 53.10 1.24
CA GLU A 656 6.89 53.70 1.32
C GLU A 656 7.05 54.76 2.45
N SER A 657 6.03 54.97 3.28
CA SER A 657 6.00 56.01 4.32
C SER A 657 6.18 55.51 5.76
N SER A 658 6.21 54.19 6.02
CA SER A 658 6.50 53.67 7.38
C SER A 658 8.01 53.52 7.60
N ILE A 659 8.55 54.16 8.64
CA ILE A 659 9.97 54.06 9.01
C ILE A 659 10.22 52.66 9.59
N ASP A 660 10.80 51.75 8.82
CA ASP A 660 11.18 50.40 9.26
C ASP A 660 12.26 50.45 10.36
N THR A 661 11.84 50.31 11.62
CA THR A 661 12.73 50.32 12.78
C THR A 661 13.00 48.92 13.32
N LEU A 662 14.14 48.75 14.01
CA LEU A 662 14.46 47.50 14.69
C LEU A 662 13.41 47.15 15.75
N ALA A 663 12.82 48.15 16.42
CA ALA A 663 11.77 47.95 17.42
C ALA A 663 10.47 47.40 16.79
N GLU A 664 10.07 47.90 15.61
CA GLU A 664 8.92 47.37 14.87
C GLU A 664 9.14 45.92 14.43
N ARG A 665 10.36 45.60 13.97
CA ARG A 665 10.74 44.21 13.65
C ARG A 665 10.76 43.32 14.89
N GLU A 666 11.21 43.81 16.05
CA GLU A 666 11.13 43.10 17.33
C GLU A 666 9.66 42.76 17.68
N VAL A 667 8.75 43.74 17.59
CA VAL A 667 7.32 43.55 17.88
C VAL A 667 6.65 42.59 16.89
N ALA A 668 6.87 42.78 15.59
CA ALA A 668 6.24 41.95 14.55
C ALA A 668 6.74 40.49 14.61
N SER A 669 8.05 40.27 14.77
CA SER A 669 8.58 38.91 14.92
C SER A 669 8.10 38.25 16.20
N THR A 670 7.99 38.96 17.32
CA THR A 670 7.42 38.43 18.57
C THR A 670 6.00 37.93 18.36
N ALA A 671 5.12 38.73 17.74
CA ALA A 671 3.73 38.35 17.50
C ALA A 671 3.61 37.08 16.65
N ILE A 672 4.45 36.94 15.63
CA ILE A 672 4.52 35.73 14.80
C ILE A 672 4.95 34.53 15.63
N ILE A 673 5.99 34.65 16.47
CA ILE A 673 6.48 33.56 17.31
C ILE A 673 5.47 33.16 18.40
N ASP A 674 4.73 34.11 18.97
CA ASP A 674 3.66 33.80 19.92
C ASP A 674 2.51 33.02 19.23
N SER A 675 2.14 33.39 17.99
CA SER A 675 1.19 32.60 17.18
C SER A 675 1.74 31.21 16.86
N THR A 676 3.04 31.10 16.54
CA THR A 676 3.71 29.81 16.30
C THR A 676 3.64 28.93 17.53
N THR A 677 3.81 29.52 18.72
CA THR A 677 3.69 28.81 20.00
C THR A 677 2.30 28.21 20.20
N GLN A 678 1.24 28.95 19.85
CA GLN A 678 -0.14 28.46 19.91
C GLN A 678 -0.39 27.29 18.95
N LEU A 679 0.16 27.35 17.74
CA LEU A 679 0.06 26.26 16.77
C LEU A 679 0.75 24.98 17.28
N ILE A 680 1.94 25.10 17.88
CA ILE A 680 2.66 23.95 18.47
C ILE A 680 1.85 23.35 19.64
N GLN A 681 1.25 24.20 20.48
CA GLN A 681 0.38 23.74 21.58
C GLN A 681 -0.88 23.05 21.06
N SER A 682 -1.52 23.61 20.02
CA SER A 682 -2.66 22.98 19.34
C SER A 682 -2.29 21.62 18.77
N ALA A 683 -1.14 21.49 18.12
CA ALA A 683 -0.62 20.20 17.64
C ALA A 683 -0.42 19.19 18.79
N GLY A 684 0.13 19.62 19.93
CA GLY A 684 0.29 18.78 21.12
C GLY A 684 -1.02 18.35 21.75
N MET A 685 -2.01 19.25 21.82
CA MET A 685 -3.36 18.92 22.30
C MET A 685 -4.07 17.95 21.36
N ALA A 686 -4.01 18.17 20.05
CA ALA A 686 -4.61 17.27 19.06
C ALA A 686 -3.94 15.88 19.08
N LEU A 687 -2.61 15.83 19.20
CA LEU A 687 -1.87 14.57 19.35
C LEU A 687 -2.24 13.85 20.64
N SER A 688 -2.34 14.58 21.76
CA SER A 688 -2.77 14.02 23.05
C SER A 688 -4.22 13.58 23.02
N SER A 689 -5.12 14.29 22.32
CA SER A 689 -6.51 13.89 22.12
C SER A 689 -6.60 12.55 21.39
N CYS A 690 -5.77 12.36 20.35
CA CYS A 690 -5.63 11.06 19.67
C CYS A 690 -5.19 9.93 20.62
N TYR A 691 -4.48 10.26 21.72
CA TYR A 691 -4.09 9.31 22.76
C TYR A 691 -5.14 9.14 23.87
N SER A 692 -6.08 10.09 23.99
CA SER A 692 -7.02 10.25 25.11
C SER A 692 -8.44 9.83 24.77
N GLU A 693 -8.81 9.73 23.49
CA GLU A 693 -10.03 9.04 23.03
C GLU A 693 -9.90 7.52 23.27
N VAL A 694 -9.71 7.17 24.54
CA VAL A 694 -9.83 5.85 25.12
C VAL A 694 -11.33 5.59 25.23
N LYS A 695 -11.95 5.20 24.11
CA LYS A 695 -12.91 4.11 24.23
C LYS A 695 -12.07 2.85 24.46
N PRO A 696 -12.38 1.98 25.43
CA PRO A 696 -11.65 0.73 25.67
C PRO A 696 -11.71 -0.26 24.49
N SER A 697 -12.25 0.14 23.33
CA SER A 697 -12.72 -0.70 22.24
C SER A 697 -11.75 -0.91 21.09
N CYS A 698 -10.53 -0.36 21.10
CA CYS A 698 -9.64 -0.45 19.93
C CYS A 698 -8.16 -0.63 20.27
N ASP A 699 -7.74 -1.86 20.55
CA ASP A 699 -6.32 -2.22 20.74
C ASP A 699 -5.48 -2.29 19.45
N GLY A 700 -6.01 -1.80 18.33
CA GLY A 700 -5.20 -1.31 17.21
C GLY A 700 -4.54 0.05 17.48
N LEU A 701 -5.00 0.80 18.49
CA LEU A 701 -4.61 2.18 18.75
C LEU A 701 -3.18 2.31 19.31
N SER A 702 -2.72 1.38 20.17
CA SER A 702 -1.32 1.40 20.65
C SER A 702 -0.32 1.30 19.49
N SER A 703 -0.59 0.41 18.52
CA SER A 703 0.18 0.30 17.27
C SER A 703 0.15 1.60 16.47
N MET A 704 -1.02 2.25 16.38
CA MET A 704 -1.21 3.53 15.67
C MET A 704 -0.49 4.71 16.35
N ILE A 705 -0.38 4.74 17.68
CA ILE A 705 0.33 5.81 18.40
C ILE A 705 1.81 5.81 18.03
N GLY A 706 2.48 4.65 18.14
CA GLY A 706 3.89 4.53 17.77
C GLY A 706 4.12 4.85 16.29
N ALA A 707 3.27 4.28 15.41
CA ALA A 707 3.30 4.57 13.99
C ALA A 707 3.16 6.06 13.68
N ARG A 708 2.25 6.75 14.37
CA ARG A 708 2.01 8.18 14.19
C ARG A 708 3.20 9.02 14.64
N VAL A 709 3.79 8.71 15.79
CA VAL A 709 5.02 9.38 16.26
C VAL A 709 6.15 9.21 15.24
N CYS A 710 6.36 7.97 14.77
CA CYS A 710 7.43 7.66 13.81
C CYS A 710 7.20 8.32 12.44
N GLN A 711 5.96 8.57 12.03
CA GLN A 711 5.65 9.37 10.84
C GLN A 711 5.85 10.87 11.06
N LEU A 712 5.35 11.43 12.17
CA LEU A 712 5.43 12.86 12.47
C LEU A 712 6.87 13.34 12.62
N LEU A 713 7.75 12.48 13.17
CA LEU A 713 9.13 12.82 13.46
C LEU A 713 9.90 13.36 12.23
N PRO A 714 10.11 12.58 11.15
CA PRO A 714 10.79 13.08 9.95
C PRO A 714 9.94 14.08 9.15
N ASN A 715 8.61 13.94 9.17
CA ASN A 715 7.73 14.73 8.31
C ASN A 715 7.57 16.19 8.76
N TYR A 716 7.55 16.45 10.07
CA TYR A 716 7.20 17.77 10.61
C TYR A 716 8.02 18.18 11.83
N VAL A 717 8.34 17.26 12.74
CA VAL A 717 9.02 17.61 14.00
C VAL A 717 10.47 17.99 13.77
N VAL A 718 11.22 17.19 12.97
CA VAL A 718 12.59 17.54 12.59
C VAL A 718 12.63 18.86 11.78
N PRO A 719 11.81 19.06 10.73
CA PRO A 719 11.74 20.35 10.05
C PRO A 719 11.45 21.53 10.99
N LEU A 720 10.46 21.40 11.88
CA LEU A 720 10.11 22.45 12.83
C LEU A 720 11.28 22.78 13.78
N TYR A 721 11.96 21.74 14.30
CA TYR A 721 13.16 21.92 15.11
C TYR A 721 14.26 22.69 14.35
N VAL A 722 14.51 22.32 13.09
CA VAL A 722 15.48 23.00 12.22
C VAL A 722 15.10 24.47 11.98
N PHE A 723 13.82 24.78 11.73
CA PHE A 723 13.38 26.17 11.58
C PHE A 723 13.53 26.98 12.87
N LEU A 724 13.25 26.37 14.02
CA LEU A 724 13.37 27.01 15.32
C LEU A 724 14.83 27.37 15.63
N GLU A 725 15.77 26.43 15.45
CA GLU A 725 17.21 26.68 15.64
C GLU A 725 17.76 27.65 14.57
N THR A 726 17.28 27.59 13.33
CA THR A 726 17.65 28.56 12.28
C THR A 726 17.19 29.98 12.61
N THR A 727 15.98 30.12 13.14
CA THR A 727 15.47 31.40 13.67
C THR A 727 16.29 31.87 14.87
N ALA A 728 16.69 30.96 15.76
CA ALA A 728 17.49 31.29 16.93
C ALA A 728 18.88 31.82 16.59
N ARG A 729 19.52 31.28 15.54
CA ARG A 729 20.80 31.79 15.02
C ARG A 729 20.66 33.20 14.46
N LEU A 730 19.58 33.45 13.71
CA LEU A 730 19.26 34.80 13.25
C LEU A 730 19.06 35.76 14.42
N PHE A 731 18.30 35.34 15.44
CA PHE A 731 18.07 36.15 16.63
C PHE A 731 19.37 36.43 17.37
N ALA A 732 20.27 35.44 17.50
CA ALA A 732 21.60 35.65 18.07
C ALA A 732 22.41 36.70 17.30
N LEU A 733 22.39 36.66 15.96
CA LEU A 733 23.04 37.65 15.09
C LEU A 733 22.50 39.07 15.31
N PHE A 734 21.21 39.21 15.64
CA PHE A 734 20.56 40.48 15.95
C PHE A 734 20.68 40.88 17.43
N GLY A 735 21.42 40.11 18.24
CA GLY A 735 21.60 40.37 19.66
C GLY A 735 20.40 40.01 20.52
N TRP A 736 19.53 39.11 20.04
CA TRP A 736 18.38 38.50 20.70
C TRP A 736 18.59 37.00 20.97
N GLY A 737 19.83 36.58 21.24
CA GLY A 737 20.16 35.17 21.48
C GLY A 737 19.52 34.57 22.75
N LYS A 738 19.67 33.24 22.93
CA LYS A 738 19.03 32.43 23.99
C LYS A 738 19.20 33.03 25.41
N ARG A 739 20.41 33.51 25.75
CA ARG A 739 20.74 34.13 27.06
C ARG A 739 19.96 35.40 27.39
N LYS A 740 19.37 36.06 26.40
CA LYS A 740 18.64 37.31 26.57
C LYS A 740 17.14 37.13 26.77
N ARG A 741 16.64 35.90 26.97
CA ARG A 741 15.20 35.60 27.12
C ARG A 741 14.43 36.48 28.12
N LEU A 742 15.09 36.91 29.21
CA LEU A 742 14.49 37.78 30.23
C LEU A 742 14.58 39.27 29.89
N THR A 743 15.48 39.64 28.99
CA THR A 743 15.83 41.04 28.65
C THR A 743 15.36 41.47 27.27
N LYS A 744 15.03 40.52 26.40
CA LYS A 744 14.58 40.74 25.02
C LYS A 744 13.33 39.92 24.74
N ILE A 745 12.28 40.63 24.35
CA ILE A 745 10.95 40.07 24.12
C ILE A 745 10.97 38.97 23.02
N PRO A 746 11.62 39.16 21.85
CA PRO A 746 11.69 38.11 20.83
C PRO A 746 12.38 36.84 21.35
N SER A 747 13.46 36.98 22.12
CA SER A 747 14.16 35.85 22.75
C SER A 747 13.28 35.09 23.74
N GLY A 748 12.46 35.82 24.52
CA GLY A 748 11.50 35.24 25.45
C GLY A 748 10.38 34.48 24.73
N ALA A 749 9.83 35.04 23.65
CA ALA A 749 8.83 34.36 22.82
C ALA A 749 9.40 33.10 22.17
N LEU A 750 10.63 33.16 21.62
CA LEU A 750 11.28 31.99 21.03
C LEU A 750 11.56 30.88 22.06
N ALA A 751 11.92 31.25 23.29
CA ALA A 751 12.05 30.28 24.38
C ALA A 751 10.70 29.59 24.67
N LYS A 752 9.58 30.33 24.74
CA LYS A 752 8.24 29.74 24.91
C LYS A 752 7.88 28.77 23.79
N ALA A 753 8.17 29.12 22.54
CA ALA A 753 7.98 28.22 21.40
C ALA A 753 8.81 26.93 21.55
N ALA A 754 10.06 27.06 21.98
CA ALA A 754 10.95 25.92 22.25
C ALA A 754 10.40 25.02 23.38
N LEU A 755 9.84 25.59 24.44
CA LEU A 755 9.22 24.83 25.53
C LEU A 755 7.95 24.10 25.06
N SER A 756 7.10 24.74 24.27
CA SER A 756 5.93 24.08 23.69
C SER A 756 6.33 22.89 22.80
N LEU A 757 7.40 23.03 22.00
CA LEU A 757 7.94 21.92 21.22
C LEU A 757 8.53 20.82 22.12
N GLN A 758 9.17 21.20 23.23
CA GLN A 758 9.70 20.26 24.22
C GLN A 758 8.58 19.45 24.90
N HIS A 759 7.44 20.07 25.19
CA HIS A 759 6.25 19.38 25.70
C HIS A 759 5.70 18.40 24.67
N LEU A 760 5.52 18.82 23.41
CA LEU A 760 5.12 17.94 22.31
C LEU A 760 6.04 16.71 22.18
N ILE A 761 7.36 16.92 22.23
CA ILE A 761 8.35 15.83 22.20
C ILE A 761 8.21 14.90 23.42
N SER A 762 7.89 15.45 24.60
CA SER A 762 7.66 14.66 25.81
C SER A 762 6.40 13.80 25.69
N ASP A 763 5.34 14.32 25.08
CA ASP A 763 4.11 13.58 24.79
C ASP A 763 4.38 12.47 23.76
N MET A 764 5.21 12.72 22.74
CA MET A 764 5.67 11.71 21.78
C MET A 764 6.47 10.60 22.47
N LEU A 765 7.40 10.92 23.37
CA LEU A 765 8.15 9.93 24.15
C LEU A 765 7.23 9.09 25.04
N GLN A 766 6.21 9.69 25.65
CA GLN A 766 5.20 8.96 26.41
C GLN A 766 4.40 8.01 25.50
N GLY A 767 3.99 8.47 24.31
CA GLY A 767 3.34 7.66 23.30
C GLY A 767 4.17 6.45 22.88
N MET A 768 5.47 6.64 22.63
CA MET A 768 6.40 5.56 22.28
C MET A 768 6.58 4.55 23.43
N SER A 769 6.59 5.01 24.69
CA SER A 769 6.63 4.11 25.84
C SER A 769 5.39 3.21 25.91
N ARG A 770 4.19 3.75 25.60
CA ARG A 770 2.93 2.98 25.55
C ARG A 770 2.86 2.03 24.36
N PHE A 771 3.43 2.43 23.22
CA PHE A 771 3.52 1.58 22.03
C PHE A 771 4.33 0.30 22.30
N ARG A 772 5.46 0.44 22.99
CA ARG A 772 6.34 -0.68 23.34
C ARG A 772 5.74 -1.62 24.38
N SER A 773 4.98 -1.09 25.35
CA SER A 773 4.46 -1.90 26.46
C SER A 773 3.30 -2.83 26.11
N LEU A 774 2.75 -2.81 24.88
CA LEU A 774 1.58 -3.64 24.46
C LEU A 774 0.42 -3.61 25.50
N GLY A 775 0.15 -2.45 26.09
CA GLY A 775 -0.89 -2.32 27.13
C GLY A 775 -0.49 -2.76 28.54
N GLY A 776 0.76 -3.20 28.76
CA GLY A 776 1.30 -3.58 30.07
C GLY A 776 1.09 -5.04 30.46
N ASN A 777 0.51 -5.86 29.57
CA ASN A 777 0.20 -7.26 29.83
C ASN A 777 1.41 -8.19 29.61
N ASP A 778 1.50 -9.25 30.42
CA ASP A 778 2.50 -10.31 30.26
C ASP A 778 2.22 -11.11 28.97
N VAL A 779 3.29 -11.59 28.31
CA VAL A 779 3.26 -12.49 27.15
C VAL A 779 2.37 -13.70 27.41
N LEU A 780 2.39 -14.23 28.64
CA LEU A 780 1.56 -15.38 29.01
C LEU A 780 0.07 -15.04 28.96
N VAL A 781 -0.34 -13.89 29.49
CA VAL A 781 -1.75 -13.45 29.49
C VAL A 781 -2.24 -13.20 28.07
N LEU A 782 -1.46 -12.49 27.26
CA LEU A 782 -1.79 -12.23 25.86
C LEU A 782 -1.87 -13.53 25.03
N ALA A 783 -1.00 -14.51 25.32
CA ALA A 783 -1.04 -15.80 24.66
C ALA A 783 -2.27 -16.62 25.06
N GLU A 784 -2.66 -16.60 26.34
CA GLU A 784 -3.87 -17.28 26.83
C GLU A 784 -5.14 -16.66 26.24
N GLU A 785 -5.23 -15.33 26.15
CA GLU A 785 -6.35 -14.61 25.52
C GLU A 785 -6.47 -14.91 24.01
N ALA A 786 -5.34 -15.12 23.33
CA ALA A 786 -5.31 -15.44 21.91
C ALA A 786 -5.41 -16.95 21.61
N CYS A 787 -5.25 -17.82 22.61
CA CYS A 787 -5.25 -19.26 22.39
C CYS A 787 -6.66 -19.78 22.07
N ARG A 788 -6.80 -20.50 20.97
CA ARG A 788 -7.97 -21.35 20.68
C ARG A 788 -7.47 -22.75 20.27
N PRO A 789 -8.31 -23.80 20.28
CA PRO A 789 -7.88 -25.18 20.05
C PRO A 789 -7.14 -25.42 18.72
N GLU A 790 -7.41 -24.59 17.72
CA GLU A 790 -6.79 -24.64 16.38
C GLU A 790 -5.31 -24.22 16.40
N PHE A 791 -4.91 -23.41 17.37
CA PHE A 791 -3.63 -22.70 17.41
C PHE A 791 -2.74 -23.28 18.50
N GLY A 792 -1.48 -23.57 18.15
CA GLY A 792 -0.48 -23.93 19.15
C GLY A 792 -0.11 -22.73 20.00
N ILE A 793 -0.26 -22.84 21.33
CA ILE A 793 0.10 -21.76 22.28
C ILE A 793 1.55 -21.29 22.10
N GLU A 794 2.46 -22.18 21.71
CA GLU A 794 3.87 -21.84 21.50
C GLU A 794 4.09 -21.01 20.22
N ALA A 795 3.32 -21.26 19.15
CA ALA A 795 3.37 -20.46 17.93
C ALA A 795 2.86 -19.03 18.20
N ILE A 796 1.80 -18.89 18.99
CA ILE A 796 1.29 -17.59 19.43
C ILE A 796 2.33 -16.85 20.29
N ARG A 797 2.95 -17.54 21.26
CA ARG A 797 4.03 -16.96 22.09
C ARG A 797 5.22 -16.49 21.26
N ARG A 798 5.61 -17.25 20.24
CA ARG A 798 6.67 -16.86 19.29
C ARG A 798 6.35 -15.52 18.63
N VAL A 799 5.15 -15.38 18.06
CA VAL A 799 4.71 -14.14 17.39
C VAL A 799 4.64 -12.95 18.35
N ILE A 800 4.14 -13.14 19.58
CA ILE A 800 4.06 -12.06 20.58
C ILE A 800 5.48 -11.58 20.94
N LYS A 801 6.42 -12.52 21.17
CA LYS A 801 7.82 -12.18 21.47
C LYS A 801 8.48 -11.42 20.32
N GLU A 802 8.28 -11.85 19.07
CA GLU A 802 8.76 -11.16 17.87
C GLU A 802 8.16 -9.75 17.76
N THR A 803 6.87 -9.60 18.06
CA THR A 803 6.19 -8.29 18.05
C THR A 803 6.78 -7.36 19.10
N ILE A 804 6.96 -7.82 20.34
CA ILE A 804 7.59 -7.04 21.42
C ILE A 804 9.02 -6.65 21.04
N SER A 805 9.83 -7.62 20.61
CA SER A 805 11.21 -7.39 20.21
C SER A 805 11.28 -6.34 19.11
N SER A 806 10.46 -6.47 18.06
CA SER A 806 10.40 -5.51 16.97
C SER A 806 10.02 -4.11 17.44
N ARG A 807 9.07 -3.97 18.37
CA ARG A 807 8.67 -2.65 18.90
C ARG A 807 9.74 -2.05 19.80
N GLU A 808 10.44 -2.85 20.61
CA GLU A 808 11.52 -2.39 21.47
C GLU A 808 12.67 -1.75 20.67
N THR A 809 12.95 -2.22 19.46
CA THR A 809 14.00 -1.62 18.61
C THR A 809 13.73 -0.15 18.24
N THR A 810 12.48 0.32 18.34
CA THR A 810 12.15 1.74 18.15
C THR A 810 12.77 2.64 19.21
N LYS A 811 13.06 2.12 20.41
CA LYS A 811 13.66 2.90 21.50
C LYS A 811 15.00 3.50 21.08
N ASP A 812 15.90 2.67 20.55
CA ASP A 812 17.24 3.14 20.15
C ASP A 812 17.19 3.96 18.84
N ARG A 813 16.18 3.71 17.99
CA ARG A 813 16.04 4.33 16.66
C ARG A 813 15.22 5.63 16.63
N VAL A 814 14.40 5.89 17.66
CA VAL A 814 13.48 7.04 17.72
C VAL A 814 13.70 7.87 18.98
N ASP A 815 13.72 7.25 20.17
CA ASP A 815 13.85 8.00 21.43
C ASP A 815 15.19 8.75 21.49
N SER A 816 16.26 8.20 20.92
CA SER A 816 17.58 8.84 20.87
C SER A 816 17.52 10.22 20.20
N PHE A 817 16.87 10.34 19.05
CA PHE A 817 16.69 11.61 18.34
C PHE A 817 15.73 12.56 19.07
N LEU A 818 14.63 12.04 19.64
CA LEU A 818 13.68 12.83 20.42
C LEU A 818 14.36 13.43 21.67
N LEU A 819 15.14 12.63 22.39
CA LEU A 819 15.89 13.07 23.57
C LEU A 819 16.97 14.10 23.18
N GLN A 820 17.70 13.88 22.08
CA GLN A 820 18.67 14.84 21.60
C GLN A 820 18.03 16.21 21.27
N MET A 821 16.88 16.22 20.59
CA MET A 821 16.15 17.47 20.34
C MET A 821 15.64 18.09 21.64
N LYS A 822 15.12 17.29 22.58
CA LYS A 822 14.66 17.74 23.90
C LYS A 822 15.78 18.40 24.71
N ASP A 823 16.98 17.84 24.69
CA ASP A 823 18.17 18.38 25.33
C ASP A 823 18.62 19.68 24.66
N GLY A 824 18.61 19.71 23.32
CA GLY A 824 18.88 20.93 22.54
C GLY A 824 17.92 22.08 22.89
N LEU A 825 16.62 21.80 23.01
CA LEU A 825 15.61 22.78 23.41
C LEU A 825 15.76 23.25 24.88
N SER A 826 16.34 22.42 25.75
CA SER A 826 16.60 22.80 27.14
C SER A 826 17.62 23.94 27.27
N THR A 827 18.50 24.13 26.28
CA THR A 827 19.49 25.23 26.26
C THR A 827 18.86 26.62 26.30
N TYR A 828 17.61 26.77 25.86
CA TYR A 828 16.87 28.03 25.95
C TYR A 828 16.60 28.45 27.40
N TYR A 829 16.63 27.50 28.34
CA TYR A 829 16.32 27.71 29.76
C TYR A 829 17.54 27.52 30.68
N ASN A 830 18.48 26.65 30.30
CA ASN A 830 19.60 26.27 31.17
C ASN A 830 20.83 27.18 31.06
N GLU A 831 21.00 27.96 29.99
CA GLU A 831 22.07 28.97 29.88
C GLU A 831 21.71 30.31 30.57
N ALA A 832 21.35 30.25 31.86
CA ALA A 832 21.20 31.45 32.69
C ALA A 832 22.56 32.03 33.10
#